data_AF-A0A178AYG9-F1
#
_entry.id   AF-A0A178AYG9-F1
#
_cell.length_a   1.000
_cell.length_b   1.000
_cell.length_c   1.000
_cell.angle_alpha   90.00
_cell.angle_beta   90.00
_cell.angle_gamma   90.00
#
_symmetry.space_group_name_H-M   'P 1'
#
loop_
_entity.id
_entity.type
_entity.pdbx_description
1 polymer ?
#
loop_
_entity_poly.entity_id
_entity_poly.type
_entity_poly.pdbx_seq_one_letter_code
_entity_poly.pdbx_strand_id
1 'polypeptide(L)'
;MPPKRVNTDDGPSRAAHSRESSTGSARHAHTPATPSQLRQAHVPSDRSSSPEELMHPQRYYDDEERPSGSDRTYDIDISEHGIRPATDGSSAHAVQGNVSPRQEAISDVDFEPTARSRLLNQQNLDEGFGYGTTSSRPGAHRSYGSFAGSIHSDNSFGGAFLGQNDGIEEVAPDAAHALLGDAVAEGVLNTGNGQKKSTTKRLADRHGVKNQRMMYLQYYIPILNWTQQYKWRYLKGDLVAAITMASFYIPMALSYASNLAHVPPVHGLYSFALNPLIYAILGTCPQMIVGPEAPGSLLVGEIVRENIKKGASGDNDGRRNAEIAGVVTCLAGAFILVAGIFRLGFLDNVLSRPFLRGFISAIGVVIFVDQLIPEMGLARLAADQVSHGSCIDKVVFLFRNVGRAHGLTTAMSFTAFFIIMFFREFKKRLQPRYPSVAYIPDRFLVVVLSAVLTWHFQLDQKGLAVLGQVNSSGGSIFAIHFPFETSHLKYASDAINTALIIAMLGFFESSVAGKSLGGGDPHKDGVTMPISANRELIALGTANITGGLFMALPAFGGYGRSKVNASTGGLTPMSSIFLSLITILCTVFMLPYFYYLPKGVLCAMVSVVAYSLVEEAPHDIKFFWRIRGWSELILMGLIFFITIIWDLKRGIGVGIGLSILRLIRHSVRPRIQILGRVPGTTNHFTNAEHDPENIEFIEGCLIVKIPEPLTFANTGNLKNRLRRLEDHGTGKAHPALPRVRRAEHNQNIIFDVHGVTSLDGAGAQVLAEIVESYRKRDVRVFFCRVPSEHSPVYQLFDKSGIIEMCGGTRHFVHSVEEALRMTELERLTEDWGSEAGSSRAVSSGLA
;
A
#
# COMPACT_ATOMS: atom_id res chain seq x y z
N MET A 1 -18.49 75.68 -15.36
CA MET A 1 -17.94 76.27 -16.60
C MET A 1 -16.98 75.25 -17.26
N PRO A 2 -16.64 75.37 -18.55
CA PRO A 2 -16.43 74.23 -19.48
C PRO A 2 -14.93 74.01 -19.87
N PRO A 3 -14.56 73.19 -20.89
CA PRO A 3 -15.28 72.17 -21.71
C PRO A 3 -14.66 70.74 -21.62
N LYS A 4 -15.11 69.62 -22.22
CA LYS A 4 -16.15 69.20 -23.20
C LYS A 4 -15.82 69.23 -24.73
N ARG A 5 -15.49 68.04 -25.31
CA ARG A 5 -15.60 67.58 -26.73
C ARG A 5 -15.22 66.08 -26.78
N VAL A 6 -15.94 65.08 -27.31
CA VAL A 6 -17.22 64.93 -28.05
C VAL A 6 -17.15 65.08 -29.60
N ASN A 7 -17.92 64.22 -30.29
CA ASN A 7 -18.00 63.84 -31.71
C ASN A 7 -16.88 62.89 -32.21
N THR A 8 -17.10 61.74 -32.89
CA THR A 8 -18.20 61.11 -33.67
C THR A 8 -18.37 61.51 -35.15
N ASP A 9 -18.99 60.58 -35.90
CA ASP A 9 -19.61 60.67 -37.24
C ASP A 9 -18.79 60.12 -38.44
N ASP A 10 -19.40 59.71 -39.57
CA ASP A 10 -20.32 58.57 -39.77
C ASP A 10 -20.41 58.18 -41.28
N GLY A 11 -20.18 56.92 -41.64
CA GLY A 11 -20.45 56.32 -42.99
C GLY A 11 -19.90 57.01 -44.27
N PRO A 12 -20.44 56.70 -45.47
CA PRO A 12 -21.17 55.47 -45.85
C PRO A 12 -20.88 54.88 -47.26
N SER A 13 -21.21 53.58 -47.43
CA SER A 13 -21.85 52.93 -48.61
C SER A 13 -21.16 52.75 -50.00
N ARG A 14 -21.21 51.48 -50.48
CA ARG A 14 -21.67 50.95 -51.82
C ARG A 14 -21.12 51.52 -53.16
N ALA A 15 -21.11 50.81 -54.30
CA ALA A 15 -21.08 49.37 -54.67
C ALA A 15 -21.11 49.24 -56.23
N ALA A 16 -20.51 48.21 -56.85
CA ALA A 16 -20.90 47.74 -58.21
C ALA A 16 -20.31 46.37 -58.64
N HIS A 17 -21.12 45.66 -59.43
CA HIS A 17 -20.94 44.40 -60.20
C HIS A 17 -19.86 44.50 -61.32
N SER A 18 -19.29 43.43 -61.95
CA SER A 18 -19.37 41.94 -61.86
C SER A 18 -18.10 41.31 -62.56
N ARG A 19 -17.97 40.15 -63.25
CA ARG A 19 -18.88 39.12 -63.84
C ARG A 19 -18.16 37.78 -64.19
N GLU A 20 -18.93 36.85 -64.75
CA GLU A 20 -18.69 35.59 -65.53
C GLU A 20 -17.29 35.29 -66.17
N SER A 21 -16.89 34.03 -66.49
CA SER A 21 -17.38 32.68 -66.09
C SER A 21 -16.54 31.47 -66.62
N SER A 22 -16.58 30.34 -65.86
CA SER A 22 -16.66 28.92 -66.33
C SER A 22 -15.42 28.07 -66.75
N THR A 23 -15.58 26.74 -66.54
CA THR A 23 -14.78 25.56 -67.00
C THR A 23 -13.38 25.30 -66.38
N GLY A 24 -12.95 24.04 -66.14
CA GLY A 24 -13.72 22.77 -66.13
C GLY A 24 -12.89 21.47 -65.99
N SER A 25 -13.44 20.50 -65.23
CA SER A 25 -13.06 19.06 -65.16
C SER A 25 -11.77 18.63 -64.41
N ALA A 26 -11.72 17.36 -64.00
CA ALA A 26 -10.77 16.77 -63.05
C ALA A 26 -10.28 15.36 -63.48
N ARG A 27 -9.24 14.83 -62.82
CA ARG A 27 -9.19 13.44 -62.24
C ARG A 27 -7.80 13.06 -61.67
N HIS A 28 -7.83 12.25 -60.60
CA HIS A 28 -6.91 11.18 -60.10
C HIS A 28 -5.39 11.21 -60.34
N ALA A 29 -4.53 10.45 -59.64
CA ALA A 29 -4.38 10.00 -58.24
C ALA A 29 -3.43 8.79 -58.24
N HIS A 30 -2.38 8.74 -57.39
CA HIS A 30 -1.68 7.49 -57.09
C HIS A 30 -0.92 7.50 -55.76
N THR A 31 -0.78 6.32 -55.15
CA THR A 31 -0.25 6.08 -53.80
C THR A 31 1.17 5.48 -53.82
N PRO A 32 2.01 5.73 -52.80
CA PRO A 32 3.08 4.81 -52.39
C PRO A 32 2.55 3.81 -51.34
N ALA A 33 3.10 2.59 -51.31
CA ALA A 33 2.59 1.50 -50.45
C ALA A 33 3.57 1.11 -49.33
N THR A 34 3.09 1.09 -48.07
CA THR A 34 3.43 0.11 -47.00
C THR A 34 2.75 0.52 -45.67
N PRO A 35 1.64 -0.13 -45.25
CA PRO A 35 0.95 0.23 -44.01
C PRO A 35 1.51 -0.50 -42.78
N SER A 36 1.94 0.24 -41.76
CA SER A 36 2.32 -0.32 -40.45
C SER A 36 1.07 -0.81 -39.69
N GLN A 37 0.98 -2.12 -39.44
CA GLN A 37 -0.19 -2.73 -38.82
C GLN A 37 -0.35 -2.35 -37.34
N LEU A 38 -1.45 -1.66 -36.99
CA LEU A 38 -1.82 -1.38 -35.60
C LEU A 38 -3.34 -1.25 -35.45
N ARG A 39 -3.91 -2.00 -34.51
CA ARG A 39 -5.35 -2.17 -34.20
C ARG A 39 -6.20 -2.86 -35.28
N GLN A 40 -6.54 -4.12 -35.01
CA GLN A 40 -7.93 -4.57 -35.11
C GLN A 40 -8.47 -4.70 -33.68
N ALA A 41 -9.73 -4.36 -33.46
CA ALA A 41 -10.42 -4.54 -32.18
C ALA A 41 -11.57 -5.53 -32.40
N HIS A 42 -11.49 -6.70 -31.77
CA HIS A 42 -12.50 -7.75 -31.94
C HIS A 42 -13.59 -7.62 -30.89
N VAL A 43 -14.85 -7.62 -31.33
CA VAL A 43 -16.01 -7.71 -30.43
C VAL A 43 -16.18 -9.17 -29.98
N PRO A 44 -16.39 -9.46 -28.69
CA PRO A 44 -16.84 -10.77 -28.23
C PRO A 44 -18.34 -10.94 -28.51
N SER A 45 -18.72 -12.03 -29.18
CA SER A 45 -20.12 -12.43 -29.35
C SER A 45 -20.53 -13.43 -28.26
N ASP A 46 -21.66 -13.21 -27.59
CA ASP A 46 -22.24 -14.21 -26.69
C ASP A 46 -22.57 -15.52 -27.42
N ARG A 47 -22.10 -16.65 -26.86
CA ARG A 47 -22.77 -17.96 -26.94
C ARG A 47 -22.22 -18.93 -25.91
N SER A 48 -23.12 -19.68 -25.30
CA SER A 48 -22.84 -20.77 -24.37
C SER A 48 -22.60 -22.09 -25.10
N SER A 49 -21.57 -22.85 -24.71
CA SER A 49 -21.43 -24.27 -25.02
C SER A 49 -20.86 -25.03 -23.82
N SER A 50 -21.17 -26.33 -23.73
CA SER A 50 -20.89 -27.21 -22.59
C SER A 50 -19.54 -27.94 -22.72
N PRO A 51 -18.95 -28.41 -21.59
CA PRO A 51 -17.61 -28.99 -21.57
C PRO A 51 -17.60 -30.48 -21.96
N GLU A 52 -17.56 -30.79 -23.26
CA GLU A 52 -17.43 -32.19 -23.72
C GLU A 52 -16.52 -32.39 -24.97
N GLU A 53 -16.34 -31.37 -25.81
CA GLU A 53 -15.43 -31.45 -26.98
C GLU A 53 -13.96 -31.19 -26.62
N LEU A 54 -13.25 -32.20 -26.09
CA LEU A 54 -11.78 -32.13 -25.93
C LEU A 54 -11.06 -33.48 -25.98
N MET A 55 -11.47 -34.40 -26.88
CA MET A 55 -10.71 -35.62 -27.16
C MET A 55 -10.52 -35.92 -28.66
N HIS A 56 -9.26 -36.22 -29.00
CA HIS A 56 -8.69 -36.82 -30.22
C HIS A 56 -7.94 -35.89 -31.22
N PRO A 57 -6.76 -36.34 -31.74
CA PRO A 57 -5.90 -35.55 -32.63
C PRO A 57 -5.96 -36.02 -34.09
N GLN A 58 -5.59 -35.13 -35.02
CA GLN A 58 -5.28 -35.50 -36.41
C GLN A 58 -4.03 -34.78 -36.93
N ARG A 59 -3.24 -35.53 -37.71
CA ARG A 59 -2.20 -35.06 -38.64
C ARG A 59 -2.70 -35.31 -40.06
N TYR A 60 -2.25 -34.54 -41.05
CA TYR A 60 -2.19 -35.00 -42.44
C TYR A 60 -0.98 -34.36 -43.16
N TYR A 61 -0.62 -34.90 -44.33
CA TYR A 61 0.54 -34.53 -45.16
C TYR A 61 0.09 -34.37 -46.63
N ASP A 62 1.04 -34.51 -47.57
CA ASP A 62 0.95 -34.46 -49.06
C ASP A 62 1.27 -33.04 -49.61
N ASP A 63 2.28 -32.75 -50.45
CA ASP A 63 2.86 -33.37 -51.69
C ASP A 63 2.02 -33.10 -52.96
N GLU A 64 2.56 -32.89 -54.18
CA GLU A 64 3.94 -32.87 -54.75
C GLU A 64 4.26 -31.46 -55.39
N GLU A 65 5.24 -31.12 -56.25
CA GLU A 65 6.44 -31.77 -56.86
C GLU A 65 7.56 -30.69 -57.13
N ARG A 66 8.13 -30.56 -58.35
CA ARG A 66 9.36 -29.81 -58.73
C ARG A 66 9.21 -29.22 -60.19
N PRO A 67 10.25 -28.89 -61.02
CA PRO A 67 11.73 -28.91 -60.85
C PRO A 67 12.61 -27.77 -61.46
N SER A 68 13.90 -27.82 -61.05
CA SER A 68 15.14 -27.25 -61.66
C SER A 68 15.29 -25.72 -61.84
N GLY A 69 16.50 -25.13 -61.76
CA GLY A 69 17.82 -25.73 -61.43
C GLY A 69 19.02 -24.77 -61.60
N SER A 70 20.24 -25.33 -61.45
CA SER A 70 21.58 -24.77 -61.73
C SER A 70 22.10 -23.52 -60.99
N ASP A 71 23.10 -23.75 -60.13
CA ASP A 71 24.38 -23.04 -59.94
C ASP A 71 24.58 -21.58 -60.37
N ARG A 72 25.15 -20.77 -59.45
CA ARG A 72 26.57 -20.35 -59.55
C ARG A 72 27.13 -19.77 -58.23
N THR A 73 28.45 -19.59 -58.20
CA THR A 73 29.28 -19.37 -56.99
C THR A 73 30.21 -18.17 -57.19
N TYR A 74 30.80 -17.66 -56.10
CA TYR A 74 31.85 -16.61 -56.03
C TYR A 74 31.34 -15.15 -56.23
N ASP A 75 31.94 -14.10 -55.64
CA ASP A 75 33.09 -14.08 -54.70
C ASP A 75 33.06 -12.94 -53.65
N ILE A 76 34.09 -12.90 -52.81
CA ILE A 76 34.38 -11.96 -51.70
C ILE A 76 35.00 -10.64 -52.20
N ASP A 77 34.81 -9.54 -51.47
CA ASP A 77 35.88 -8.51 -51.36
C ASP A 77 35.87 -7.79 -49.98
N ILE A 78 37.05 -7.42 -49.46
CA ILE A 78 37.29 -6.77 -48.15
C ILE A 78 38.53 -5.86 -48.18
N SER A 79 38.38 -4.59 -47.80
CA SER A 79 39.44 -3.70 -47.28
C SER A 79 38.78 -2.60 -46.42
N GLU A 80 39.17 -2.27 -45.17
CA GLU A 80 40.48 -1.96 -44.53
C GLU A 80 40.90 -0.47 -44.60
N HIS A 81 40.87 0.24 -43.45
CA HIS A 81 41.96 1.08 -42.88
C HIS A 81 41.50 2.01 -41.71
N GLY A 82 42.41 2.33 -40.76
CA GLY A 82 42.74 3.77 -40.60
C GLY A 82 42.71 4.55 -39.27
N ILE A 83 42.40 3.99 -38.09
CA ILE A 83 42.86 4.41 -36.72
C ILE A 83 43.45 5.84 -36.45
N ARG A 84 42.79 6.66 -35.57
CA ARG A 84 43.32 7.73 -34.62
C ARG A 84 43.73 9.16 -35.18
N PRO A 85 44.24 10.16 -34.38
CA PRO A 85 43.45 10.97 -33.41
C PRO A 85 43.82 12.51 -33.21
N ALA A 86 42.93 13.25 -32.51
CA ALA A 86 43.20 14.36 -31.54
C ALA A 86 43.73 15.77 -31.97
N THR A 87 43.67 16.71 -30.99
CA THR A 87 44.12 18.14 -30.92
C THR A 87 43.32 19.19 -31.75
N ASP A 88 43.22 20.50 -31.40
CA ASP A 88 43.73 21.29 -30.25
C ASP A 88 42.89 22.59 -29.96
N GLY A 89 43.22 23.35 -28.90
CA GLY A 89 43.23 24.84 -28.98
C GLY A 89 42.42 25.74 -27.99
N SER A 90 43.08 26.22 -26.91
CA SER A 90 42.95 27.59 -26.29
C SER A 90 41.62 28.01 -25.58
N SER A 91 41.55 28.94 -24.60
CA SER A 91 42.52 29.74 -23.81
C SER A 91 41.93 30.14 -22.42
N ALA A 92 42.69 30.74 -21.50
CA ALA A 92 42.25 31.06 -20.12
C ALA A 92 42.91 32.32 -19.49
N HIS A 93 42.24 32.93 -18.48
CA HIS A 93 42.75 33.84 -17.41
C HIS A 93 41.64 33.92 -16.31
N ALA A 94 41.85 33.79 -14.98
CA ALA A 94 42.63 34.57 -13.99
C ALA A 94 41.95 35.92 -13.56
N VAL A 95 41.92 36.41 -12.30
CA VAL A 95 41.97 35.88 -10.90
C VAL A 95 41.77 37.08 -9.91
N GLN A 96 41.37 36.87 -8.63
CA GLN A 96 41.16 37.88 -7.54
C GLN A 96 39.97 38.89 -7.73
N GLY A 97 39.32 39.43 -6.68
CA GLY A 97 39.31 39.04 -5.25
C GLY A 97 38.63 40.02 -4.25
N ASN A 98 37.92 39.45 -3.25
CA ASN A 98 37.68 39.95 -1.87
C ASN A 98 36.64 41.06 -1.52
N VAL A 99 36.11 40.99 -0.28
CA VAL A 99 35.34 42.00 0.54
C VAL A 99 33.80 42.13 0.35
N SER A 100 33.11 42.48 1.46
CA SER A 100 31.65 42.68 1.69
C SER A 100 31.46 43.93 2.61
N PRO A 101 30.26 44.43 3.08
CA PRO A 101 28.88 43.87 3.03
C PRO A 101 27.70 44.87 2.80
N ARG A 102 26.44 44.36 2.87
CA ARG A 102 25.12 45.08 2.88
C ARG A 102 24.78 45.85 1.58
N GLN A 103 23.52 46.14 1.20
CA GLN A 103 22.22 46.11 1.89
C GLN A 103 21.08 45.64 0.94
N GLU A 104 19.81 45.80 1.34
CA GLU A 104 18.59 45.33 0.65
C GLU A 104 18.18 46.17 -0.58
N ALA A 105 17.67 45.52 -1.63
CA ALA A 105 16.72 46.08 -2.61
C ALA A 105 16.01 44.96 -3.39
N ILE A 106 14.84 45.26 -3.98
CA ILE A 106 14.03 44.36 -4.82
C ILE A 106 14.22 44.73 -6.29
N SER A 107 14.31 43.73 -7.17
CA SER A 107 14.15 43.91 -8.62
C SER A 107 13.66 42.62 -9.28
N ASP A 108 12.53 42.69 -9.99
CA ASP A 108 12.04 41.60 -10.84
C ASP A 108 12.96 41.40 -12.06
N VAL A 109 12.90 40.20 -12.65
CA VAL A 109 13.60 39.86 -13.91
C VAL A 109 12.66 39.07 -14.81
N ASP A 110 12.31 39.65 -15.95
CA ASP A 110 11.55 39.01 -17.01
C ASP A 110 12.26 37.79 -17.60
N PHE A 111 11.49 36.78 -18.02
CA PHE A 111 11.96 35.70 -18.89
C PHE A 111 11.05 35.59 -20.11
N GLU A 112 11.60 35.87 -21.29
CA GLU A 112 10.88 35.73 -22.56
C GLU A 112 10.41 34.28 -22.81
N PRO A 113 9.13 34.05 -23.14
CA PRO A 113 8.62 32.71 -23.38
C PRO A 113 8.99 32.21 -24.78
N THR A 114 9.90 31.23 -24.86
CA THR A 114 10.40 30.62 -26.10
C THR A 114 9.28 30.14 -27.03
N ALA A 115 9.52 30.14 -28.36
CA ALA A 115 8.55 30.05 -29.46
C ALA A 115 7.47 28.93 -29.42
N ARG A 116 7.57 27.95 -28.53
CA ARG A 116 6.53 26.93 -28.27
C ARG A 116 5.27 27.50 -27.58
N SER A 117 5.37 28.69 -27.00
CA SER A 117 4.27 29.45 -26.37
C SER A 117 3.26 30.03 -27.38
N ARG A 118 3.74 30.50 -28.55
CA ARG A 118 2.92 31.27 -29.51
C ARG A 118 1.84 30.46 -30.24
N LEU A 119 1.95 29.13 -30.27
CA LEU A 119 1.03 28.24 -30.98
C LEU A 119 -0.18 27.75 -30.15
N LEU A 120 -0.36 28.24 -28.93
CA LEU A 120 -1.49 27.88 -28.05
C LEU A 120 -2.43 29.06 -27.74
N ASN A 121 -2.18 30.25 -28.27
CA ASN A 121 -2.90 31.48 -27.92
C ASN A 121 -3.66 32.13 -29.10
N GLN A 122 -4.07 31.32 -30.08
CA GLN A 122 -4.98 31.73 -31.16
C GLN A 122 -6.04 30.64 -31.42
N GLN A 123 -7.21 30.79 -30.80
CA GLN A 123 -8.53 30.68 -31.43
C GLN A 123 -9.63 30.72 -30.35
N ASN A 124 -10.11 31.93 -30.08
CA ASN A 124 -11.47 32.22 -29.61
C ASN A 124 -11.85 33.57 -30.21
N LEU A 125 -12.92 33.60 -31.00
CA LEU A 125 -13.71 34.79 -31.36
C LEU A 125 -15.00 34.29 -32.00
N ASP A 126 -16.10 34.87 -31.55
CA ASP A 126 -17.49 34.43 -31.76
C ASP A 126 -18.00 34.84 -33.16
N GLU A 127 -19.24 34.61 -33.61
CA GLU A 127 -20.51 34.22 -32.96
C GLU A 127 -21.48 33.65 -34.04
N GLY A 128 -22.58 32.98 -33.69
CA GLY A 128 -23.65 32.70 -34.69
C GLY A 128 -24.59 31.51 -34.45
N PHE A 129 -25.76 31.77 -33.87
CA PHE A 129 -27.03 31.03 -33.89
C PHE A 129 -27.13 29.63 -34.54
N GLY A 130 -27.60 28.64 -33.76
CA GLY A 130 -28.20 27.39 -34.27
C GLY A 130 -28.83 26.52 -33.18
N TYR A 131 -30.11 26.14 -33.34
CA TYR A 131 -30.74 25.10 -32.51
C TYR A 131 -30.22 23.71 -32.91
N GLY A 132 -29.92 22.83 -31.96
CA GLY A 132 -29.69 21.41 -32.25
C GLY A 132 -29.03 20.62 -31.13
N THR A 133 -29.37 19.34 -31.02
CA THR A 133 -28.72 18.37 -30.14
C THR A 133 -27.60 17.60 -30.87
N THR A 134 -26.76 16.89 -30.10
CA THR A 134 -25.77 15.85 -30.49
C THR A 134 -24.36 16.28 -30.92
N SER A 135 -23.40 15.98 -30.03
CA SER A 135 -22.02 15.47 -30.21
C SER A 135 -21.19 15.77 -31.48
N SER A 136 -19.90 16.10 -31.28
CA SER A 136 -18.81 15.07 -31.37
C SER A 136 -17.38 15.64 -31.17
N ARG A 137 -16.51 14.90 -30.44
CA ARG A 137 -15.04 14.86 -30.61
C ARG A 137 -14.46 13.57 -29.96
N PRO A 138 -13.23 13.11 -30.31
CA PRO A 138 -12.87 11.69 -30.22
C PRO A 138 -12.31 11.24 -28.86
N GLY A 139 -12.69 10.03 -28.43
CA GLY A 139 -12.20 9.41 -27.19
C GLY A 139 -10.83 8.73 -27.35
N ALA A 140 -9.86 9.12 -26.50
CA ALA A 140 -8.62 8.39 -26.30
C ALA A 140 -8.65 7.67 -24.94
N HIS A 141 -8.51 6.34 -24.93
CA HIS A 141 -8.56 5.55 -23.69
C HIS A 141 -7.45 5.95 -22.70
N ARG A 142 -7.85 6.35 -21.50
CA ARG A 142 -7.05 6.21 -20.27
C ARG A 142 -7.93 5.63 -19.17
N SER A 143 -7.48 4.51 -18.60
CA SER A 143 -8.15 3.90 -17.44
C SER A 143 -7.69 4.58 -16.16
N TYR A 144 -8.62 5.19 -15.43
CA TYR A 144 -8.52 5.47 -14.00
C TYR A 144 -9.93 5.45 -13.42
N GLY A 145 -10.14 4.72 -12.32
CA GLY A 145 -11.45 4.56 -11.72
C GLY A 145 -11.92 5.83 -11.01
N SER A 146 -13.12 6.30 -11.39
CA SER A 146 -13.90 7.29 -10.64
C SER A 146 -15.37 6.86 -10.68
N PHE A 147 -16.02 6.76 -9.51
CA PHE A 147 -17.41 6.33 -9.40
C PHE A 147 -18.35 7.52 -9.68
N ALA A 148 -18.59 7.78 -10.97
CA ALA A 148 -19.52 8.82 -11.44
C ALA A 148 -20.13 8.41 -12.80
N GLY A 149 -21.00 7.39 -12.79
CA GLY A 149 -21.74 6.94 -13.97
C GLY A 149 -23.07 7.70 -14.14
N SER A 150 -23.40 8.07 -15.38
CA SER A 150 -24.62 8.81 -15.73
C SER A 150 -25.92 8.06 -15.37
N ILE A 151 -26.84 8.74 -14.70
CA ILE A 151 -28.18 8.23 -14.41
C ILE A 151 -29.02 8.26 -15.70
N HIS A 152 -28.98 7.17 -16.49
CA HIS A 152 -30.03 6.74 -17.43
C HIS A 152 -29.71 5.32 -17.94
N SER A 153 -29.74 4.33 -17.04
CA SER A 153 -29.83 2.91 -17.38
C SER A 153 -30.38 2.11 -16.19
N ASP A 154 -31.37 1.25 -16.46
CA ASP A 154 -32.13 0.54 -15.40
C ASP A 154 -31.37 -0.64 -14.74
N ASN A 155 -30.05 -0.72 -14.95
CA ASN A 155 -29.16 -1.75 -14.39
C ASN A 155 -27.96 -1.13 -13.63
N SER A 156 -28.15 0.03 -12.99
CA SER A 156 -27.12 0.62 -12.13
C SER A 156 -26.98 -0.11 -10.79
N PHE A 157 -25.78 -0.64 -10.52
CA PHE A 157 -25.46 -1.40 -9.31
C PHE A 157 -25.26 -0.48 -8.10
N GLY A 158 -26.38 -0.03 -7.50
CA GLY A 158 -26.34 0.82 -6.29
C GLY A 158 -27.63 1.56 -5.93
N GLY A 159 -28.68 1.52 -6.76
CA GLY A 159 -29.96 2.15 -6.44
C GLY A 159 -30.78 1.39 -5.39
N ALA A 160 -31.45 2.12 -4.49
CA ALA A 160 -32.46 1.56 -3.61
C ALA A 160 -33.69 1.15 -4.44
N PHE A 161 -34.22 -0.06 -4.22
CA PHE A 161 -35.42 -0.53 -4.91
C PHE A 161 -36.67 0.08 -4.28
N LEU A 162 -37.31 1.00 -5.00
CA LEU A 162 -38.67 1.46 -4.73
C LEU A 162 -39.64 0.26 -4.87
N GLY A 163 -40.34 -0.09 -3.80
CA GLY A 163 -41.30 -1.19 -3.82
C GLY A 163 -41.80 -1.60 -2.44
N GLN A 164 -43.09 -1.32 -2.22
CA GLN A 164 -43.94 -1.82 -1.13
C GLN A 164 -43.76 -1.16 0.25
N ASN A 165 -44.79 -0.42 0.67
CA ASN A 165 -45.01 -0.04 2.06
C ASN A 165 -45.35 -1.29 2.88
N ASP A 166 -44.59 -1.54 3.95
CA ASP A 166 -45.05 -2.27 5.14
C ASP A 166 -44.47 -1.56 6.36
N GLY A 167 -45.34 -1.02 7.21
CA GLY A 167 -44.97 -0.09 8.29
C GLY A 167 -44.39 -0.80 9.51
N ILE A 168 -43.09 -1.09 9.48
CA ILE A 168 -42.34 -1.68 10.60
C ILE A 168 -41.07 -0.86 10.84
N GLU A 169 -40.89 -0.36 12.06
CA GLU A 169 -39.75 0.46 12.47
C GLU A 169 -38.41 -0.27 12.26
N GLU A 170 -37.48 0.33 11.52
CA GLU A 170 -36.11 -0.18 11.43
C GLU A 170 -35.29 0.29 12.64
N VAL A 171 -35.19 -0.59 13.64
CA VAL A 171 -34.25 -0.45 14.75
C VAL A 171 -32.81 -0.33 14.22
N ALA A 172 -32.02 0.53 14.84
CA ALA A 172 -30.64 0.83 14.46
C ALA A 172 -29.76 -0.44 14.37
N PRO A 173 -28.72 -0.46 13.50
CA PRO A 173 -27.87 -1.64 13.30
C PRO A 173 -27.18 -2.05 14.60
N ASP A 174 -27.54 -3.23 15.08
CA ASP A 174 -27.08 -3.76 16.38
C ASP A 174 -25.55 -3.95 16.41
N ALA A 175 -24.93 -3.58 17.53
CA ALA A 175 -23.48 -3.60 17.72
C ALA A 175 -22.88 -5.01 17.54
N ALA A 176 -23.68 -6.06 17.75
CA ALA A 176 -23.30 -7.44 17.46
C ALA A 176 -22.90 -7.67 15.99
N HIS A 177 -23.59 -7.04 15.02
CA HIS A 177 -23.25 -7.16 13.60
C HIS A 177 -21.91 -6.50 13.27
N ALA A 178 -21.61 -5.34 13.87
CA ALA A 178 -20.33 -4.65 13.68
C ALA A 178 -19.15 -5.46 14.27
N LEU A 179 -19.34 -6.08 15.44
CA LEU A 179 -18.31 -6.86 16.12
C LEU A 179 -18.08 -8.24 15.49
N LEU A 180 -19.13 -9.03 15.31
CA LEU A 180 -19.03 -10.43 14.87
C LEU A 180 -19.09 -10.58 13.35
N GLY A 181 -19.72 -9.65 12.63
CA GLY A 181 -19.97 -9.74 11.20
C GLY A 181 -21.08 -10.74 10.84
N ASP A 182 -21.82 -10.45 9.77
CA ASP A 182 -23.06 -11.15 9.40
C ASP A 182 -22.97 -12.68 9.43
N ALA A 183 -21.88 -13.28 8.93
CA ALA A 183 -21.74 -14.73 8.86
C ALA A 183 -21.64 -15.43 10.24
N VAL A 184 -21.24 -14.71 11.29
CA VAL A 184 -21.20 -15.23 12.67
C VAL A 184 -22.47 -14.85 13.42
N ALA A 185 -23.02 -13.65 13.20
CA ALA A 185 -24.29 -13.21 13.75
C ALA A 185 -25.46 -14.11 13.27
N GLU A 186 -25.60 -14.35 11.96
CA GLU A 186 -26.58 -15.31 11.42
C GLU A 186 -26.32 -16.75 11.88
N GLY A 187 -25.05 -17.11 12.18
CA GLY A 187 -24.64 -18.49 12.42
C GLY A 187 -24.78 -19.00 13.86
N VAL A 188 -24.72 -18.10 14.86
CA VAL A 188 -24.72 -18.46 16.29
C VAL A 188 -26.04 -18.12 16.99
N LEU A 189 -26.75 -17.08 16.55
CA LEU A 189 -27.92 -16.53 17.27
C LEU A 189 -29.28 -16.90 16.65
N ASN A 190 -29.32 -17.48 15.45
CA ASN A 190 -30.55 -17.59 14.67
C ASN A 190 -31.32 -18.91 14.92
N THR A 191 -32.07 -18.95 16.02
CA THR A 191 -33.14 -19.93 16.25
C THR A 191 -34.50 -19.23 16.40
N GLY A 192 -35.02 -18.69 15.29
CA GLY A 192 -36.43 -18.28 15.20
C GLY A 192 -36.69 -16.97 14.46
N ASN A 193 -37.79 -16.95 13.71
CA ASN A 193 -38.48 -15.78 13.11
C ASN A 193 -37.69 -14.84 12.16
N GLY A 194 -38.01 -14.95 10.88
CA GLY A 194 -38.50 -13.79 10.10
C GLY A 194 -37.53 -12.70 9.65
N GLN A 195 -36.26 -12.72 10.02
CA GLN A 195 -35.33 -11.62 9.68
C GLN A 195 -35.10 -11.45 8.17
N LYS A 196 -35.07 -10.18 7.72
CA LYS A 196 -34.82 -9.75 6.34
C LYS A 196 -33.51 -10.37 5.82
N LYS A 197 -33.54 -11.04 4.65
CA LYS A 197 -32.32 -11.56 4.00
C LYS A 197 -31.32 -10.42 3.76
N SER A 198 -30.08 -10.57 4.26
CA SER A 198 -28.96 -9.68 3.93
C SER A 198 -28.86 -9.44 2.42
N THR A 199 -28.49 -8.21 2.02
CA THR A 199 -28.39 -7.80 0.61
C THR A 199 -27.46 -8.72 -0.19
N THR A 200 -26.34 -9.12 0.40
CA THR A 200 -25.39 -10.13 -0.14
C THR A 200 -26.07 -11.46 -0.44
N LYS A 201 -26.96 -11.92 0.45
CA LYS A 201 -27.73 -13.16 0.33
C LYS A 201 -28.75 -13.05 -0.82
N ARG A 202 -29.44 -11.92 -0.93
CA ARG A 202 -30.40 -11.60 -2.02
C ARG A 202 -29.71 -11.49 -3.38
N LEU A 203 -28.48 -10.96 -3.44
CA LEU A 203 -27.65 -10.91 -4.65
C LEU A 203 -27.13 -12.30 -5.05
N ALA A 204 -26.61 -13.08 -4.09
CA ALA A 204 -26.17 -14.45 -4.33
C ALA A 204 -27.32 -15.32 -4.89
N ASP A 205 -28.50 -15.26 -4.26
CA ASP A 205 -29.71 -15.92 -4.75
C ASP A 205 -30.08 -15.48 -6.18
N ARG A 206 -30.04 -14.16 -6.48
CA ARG A 206 -30.33 -13.60 -7.82
C ARG A 206 -29.36 -14.11 -8.90
N HIS A 207 -28.09 -14.33 -8.55
CA HIS A 207 -27.08 -14.87 -9.48
C HIS A 207 -26.95 -16.40 -9.42
N GLY A 208 -27.88 -17.11 -8.77
CA GLY A 208 -27.86 -18.58 -8.67
C GLY A 208 -26.74 -19.15 -7.78
N VAL A 209 -25.98 -18.29 -7.09
CA VAL A 209 -24.86 -18.65 -6.22
C VAL A 209 -25.41 -19.20 -4.91
N LYS A 210 -25.67 -20.51 -4.89
CA LYS A 210 -26.13 -21.22 -3.68
C LYS A 210 -25.07 -21.08 -2.58
N ASN A 211 -25.43 -20.42 -1.48
CA ASN A 211 -24.56 -20.21 -0.31
C ASN A 211 -24.19 -21.54 0.38
N GLN A 212 -23.13 -22.19 -0.10
CA GLN A 212 -22.61 -23.42 0.50
C GLN A 212 -21.66 -23.11 1.66
N ARG A 213 -21.74 -23.88 2.74
CA ARG A 213 -20.78 -23.85 3.87
C ARG A 213 -19.33 -24.04 3.39
N MET A 214 -19.12 -24.77 2.29
CA MET A 214 -17.83 -24.95 1.63
C MET A 214 -17.15 -23.62 1.25
N MET A 215 -17.90 -22.64 0.73
CA MET A 215 -17.33 -21.35 0.30
C MET A 215 -16.75 -20.55 1.48
N TYR A 216 -17.43 -20.58 2.63
CA TYR A 216 -16.91 -20.00 3.87
C TYR A 216 -15.71 -20.79 4.40
N LEU A 217 -15.74 -22.12 4.33
CA LEU A 217 -14.63 -22.97 4.75
C LEU A 217 -13.37 -22.73 3.88
N GLN A 218 -13.52 -22.53 2.58
CA GLN A 218 -12.45 -22.15 1.64
C GLN A 218 -11.87 -20.75 1.88
N TYR A 219 -12.62 -19.85 2.52
CA TYR A 219 -12.15 -18.52 2.89
C TYR A 219 -11.32 -18.54 4.20
N TYR A 220 -11.75 -19.33 5.18
CA TYR A 220 -11.08 -19.46 6.49
C TYR A 220 -9.98 -20.53 6.54
N ILE A 221 -10.03 -21.54 5.65
CA ILE A 221 -9.02 -22.59 5.51
C ILE A 221 -8.48 -22.56 4.06
N PRO A 222 -7.50 -21.67 3.77
CA PRO A 222 -6.94 -21.44 2.43
C PRO A 222 -6.50 -22.69 1.66
N ILE A 223 -6.06 -23.77 2.33
CA ILE A 223 -5.71 -25.04 1.65
C ILE A 223 -6.85 -25.67 0.85
N LEU A 224 -8.11 -25.48 1.25
CA LEU A 224 -9.28 -25.98 0.50
C LEU A 224 -9.57 -25.16 -0.78
N ASN A 225 -8.91 -24.01 -0.94
CA ASN A 225 -9.00 -23.15 -2.12
C ASN A 225 -7.77 -23.37 -3.02
N TRP A 226 -6.55 -23.23 -2.49
CA TRP A 226 -5.35 -23.31 -3.34
C TRP A 226 -5.11 -24.70 -3.95
N THR A 227 -5.51 -25.78 -3.28
CA THR A 227 -5.39 -27.15 -3.83
C THR A 227 -6.26 -27.36 -5.07
N GLN A 228 -7.44 -26.73 -5.14
CA GLN A 228 -8.33 -26.79 -6.31
C GLN A 228 -7.80 -25.98 -7.50
N GLN A 229 -7.00 -24.94 -7.23
CA GLN A 229 -6.31 -24.15 -8.26
C GLN A 229 -4.96 -24.75 -8.71
N TYR A 230 -4.49 -25.80 -8.04
CA TYR A 230 -3.14 -26.34 -8.24
C TYR A 230 -3.00 -27.08 -9.58
N LYS A 231 -1.94 -26.76 -10.33
CA LYS A 231 -1.64 -27.36 -11.64
C LYS A 231 -0.31 -28.10 -11.56
N TRP A 232 -0.24 -29.34 -12.06
CA TRP A 232 0.98 -30.16 -12.09
C TRP A 232 2.21 -29.48 -12.69
N ARG A 233 2.03 -28.49 -13.59
CA ARG A 233 3.11 -27.64 -14.13
C ARG A 233 3.88 -26.87 -13.04
N TYR A 234 3.23 -26.49 -11.93
CA TYR A 234 3.85 -25.74 -10.83
C TYR A 234 4.77 -26.61 -9.95
N LEU A 235 4.56 -27.93 -9.92
CA LEU A 235 5.31 -28.90 -9.11
C LEU A 235 6.82 -28.76 -9.24
N LYS A 236 7.31 -28.58 -10.47
CA LYS A 236 8.75 -28.40 -10.75
C LYS A 236 9.30 -27.09 -10.15
N GLY A 237 8.52 -26.01 -10.20
CA GLY A 237 8.91 -24.72 -9.64
C GLY A 237 8.93 -24.75 -8.12
N ASP A 238 7.84 -25.20 -7.51
CA ASP A 238 7.70 -25.28 -6.06
C ASP A 238 8.75 -26.22 -5.43
N LEU A 239 9.06 -27.36 -6.07
CA LEU A 239 10.10 -28.28 -5.60
C LEU A 239 11.53 -27.70 -5.72
N VAL A 240 11.87 -27.10 -6.86
CA VAL A 240 13.20 -26.49 -7.06
C VAL A 240 13.39 -25.29 -6.12
N ALA A 241 12.35 -24.50 -5.91
CA ALA A 241 12.37 -23.40 -4.94
C ALA A 241 12.51 -23.91 -3.50
N ALA A 242 11.80 -24.98 -3.11
CA ALA A 242 11.94 -25.61 -1.80
C ALA A 242 13.34 -26.18 -1.54
N ILE A 243 13.93 -26.91 -2.50
CA ILE A 243 15.32 -27.41 -2.41
C ILE A 243 16.31 -26.25 -2.29
N THR A 244 16.13 -25.21 -3.11
CA THR A 244 16.97 -24.01 -3.08
C THR A 244 16.87 -23.28 -1.73
N MET A 245 15.67 -23.18 -1.17
CA MET A 245 15.42 -22.58 0.14
C MET A 245 16.01 -23.40 1.30
N ALA A 246 15.79 -24.71 1.29
CA ALA A 246 16.37 -25.62 2.29
C ALA A 246 17.90 -25.49 2.35
N SER A 247 18.56 -25.37 1.19
CA SER A 247 20.03 -25.40 1.06
C SER A 247 20.79 -24.43 1.98
N PHE A 248 20.29 -23.20 2.16
CA PHE A 248 20.92 -22.19 3.01
C PHE A 248 20.12 -21.92 4.29
N TYR A 249 18.80 -22.12 4.28
CA TYR A 249 17.97 -21.80 5.44
C TYR A 249 18.00 -22.85 6.56
N ILE A 250 18.22 -24.13 6.25
CA ILE A 250 18.43 -25.18 7.26
C ILE A 250 19.71 -24.89 8.08
N PRO A 251 20.89 -24.62 7.47
CA PRO A 251 22.07 -24.19 8.21
C PRO A 251 21.91 -22.86 8.97
N MET A 252 21.15 -21.89 8.44
CA MET A 252 20.87 -20.65 9.18
C MET A 252 19.99 -20.88 10.41
N ALA A 253 18.95 -21.70 10.32
CA ALA A 253 18.08 -22.01 11.45
C ALA A 253 18.86 -22.70 12.59
N LEU A 254 19.79 -23.61 12.24
CA LEU A 254 20.78 -24.18 13.19
C LEU A 254 21.67 -23.11 13.84
N SER A 255 22.13 -22.14 13.04
CA SER A 255 22.96 -21.02 13.49
C SER A 255 22.21 -20.05 14.42
N TYR A 256 20.95 -19.74 14.13
CA TYR A 256 20.12 -18.86 14.97
C TYR A 256 19.79 -19.51 16.32
N ALA A 257 19.48 -20.81 16.35
CA ALA A 257 19.29 -21.55 17.59
C ALA A 257 20.54 -21.55 18.48
N SER A 258 21.69 -21.93 17.93
CA SER A 258 22.94 -22.06 18.69
C SER A 258 23.58 -20.71 19.08
N ASN A 259 23.76 -19.80 18.12
CA ASN A 259 24.60 -18.61 18.33
C ASN A 259 23.82 -17.38 18.80
N LEU A 260 22.51 -17.31 18.56
CA LEU A 260 21.68 -16.14 18.92
C LEU A 260 20.71 -16.44 20.06
N ALA A 261 20.02 -17.59 20.02
CA ALA A 261 19.02 -17.96 21.04
C ALA A 261 19.59 -18.78 22.22
N HIS A 262 20.83 -19.28 22.13
CA HIS A 262 21.47 -20.14 23.12
C HIS A 262 20.66 -21.42 23.46
N VAL A 263 19.98 -21.99 22.45
CA VAL A 263 19.23 -23.26 22.54
C VAL A 263 19.87 -24.34 21.65
N PRO A 264 19.60 -25.65 21.89
CA PRO A 264 20.12 -26.71 21.05
C PRO A 264 19.71 -26.52 19.58
N PRO A 265 20.61 -26.72 18.59
CA PRO A 265 20.37 -26.32 17.21
C PRO A 265 19.08 -26.86 16.59
N VAL A 266 18.68 -28.07 16.99
CA VAL A 266 17.51 -28.81 16.49
C VAL A 266 16.20 -28.01 16.63
N HIS A 267 16.07 -27.16 17.66
CA HIS A 267 14.87 -26.33 17.86
C HIS A 267 14.69 -25.24 16.79
N GLY A 268 15.78 -24.85 16.11
CA GLY A 268 15.71 -24.06 14.88
C GLY A 268 15.12 -24.84 13.70
N LEU A 269 15.46 -26.13 13.58
CA LEU A 269 14.89 -27.00 12.54
C LEU A 269 13.43 -27.36 12.81
N TYR A 270 13.02 -27.57 14.07
CA TYR A 270 11.60 -27.72 14.41
C TYR A 270 10.80 -26.48 14.01
N SER A 271 11.35 -25.28 14.22
CA SER A 271 10.74 -24.03 13.76
C SER A 271 10.62 -23.95 12.24
N PHE A 272 11.63 -24.42 11.50
CA PHE A 272 11.63 -24.40 10.04
C PHE A 272 10.90 -25.58 9.38
N ALA A 273 10.58 -26.63 10.14
CA ALA A 273 9.71 -27.73 9.69
C ALA A 273 8.23 -27.39 9.89
N LEU A 274 7.84 -27.01 11.12
CA LEU A 274 6.44 -26.92 11.53
C LEU A 274 5.77 -25.63 11.03
N ASN A 275 6.43 -24.48 11.18
CA ASN A 275 5.81 -23.19 10.86
C ASN A 275 5.46 -23.00 9.37
N PRO A 276 6.30 -23.36 8.38
CA PRO A 276 5.89 -23.29 6.97
C PRO A 276 4.82 -24.33 6.61
N LEU A 277 4.71 -25.45 7.34
CA LEU A 277 3.62 -26.43 7.14
C LEU A 277 2.27 -25.88 7.60
N ILE A 278 2.19 -25.35 8.83
CA ILE A 278 0.96 -24.71 9.34
C ILE A 278 0.60 -23.48 8.49
N TYR A 279 1.61 -22.70 8.08
CA TYR A 279 1.38 -21.58 7.17
C TYR A 279 0.84 -22.00 5.79
N ALA A 280 1.28 -23.14 5.23
CA ALA A 280 0.72 -23.64 3.96
C ALA A 280 -0.76 -24.08 4.08
N ILE A 281 -1.24 -24.36 5.29
CA ILE A 281 -2.63 -24.72 5.57
C ILE A 281 -3.51 -23.46 5.73
N LEU A 282 -3.02 -22.45 6.49
CA LEU A 282 -3.81 -21.32 6.97
C LEU A 282 -3.46 -19.95 6.36
N GLY A 283 -2.30 -19.81 5.71
CA GLY A 283 -1.81 -18.56 5.14
C GLY A 283 -2.52 -18.13 3.86
N THR A 284 -2.53 -16.82 3.57
CA THR A 284 -3.20 -16.22 2.40
C THR A 284 -2.23 -15.70 1.34
N CYS A 285 -0.93 -15.55 1.63
CA CYS A 285 0.10 -15.16 0.65
C CYS A 285 0.82 -16.40 0.07
N PRO A 286 0.60 -16.79 -1.21
CA PRO A 286 1.05 -18.09 -1.73
C PRO A 286 2.56 -18.32 -1.77
N GLN A 287 3.35 -17.25 -1.88
CA GLN A 287 4.81 -17.32 -2.05
C GLN A 287 5.59 -17.13 -0.72
N MET A 288 4.89 -16.88 0.39
CA MET A 288 5.51 -16.55 1.67
C MET A 288 6.05 -17.79 2.39
N ILE A 289 7.30 -17.69 2.87
CA ILE A 289 7.96 -18.70 3.69
C ILE A 289 8.05 -18.20 5.13
N VAL A 290 7.49 -18.99 6.04
CA VAL A 290 7.56 -18.79 7.49
C VAL A 290 8.65 -19.67 8.11
N GLY A 291 9.23 -19.25 9.23
CA GLY A 291 10.40 -19.89 9.87
C GLY A 291 11.21 -18.92 10.73
N PRO A 292 12.24 -19.38 11.47
CA PRO A 292 12.94 -18.59 12.48
C PRO A 292 13.82 -17.50 11.88
N GLU A 293 13.82 -16.30 12.48
CA GLU A 293 14.62 -15.16 12.01
C GLU A 293 15.55 -14.59 13.11
N ALA A 294 16.64 -13.95 12.70
CA ALA A 294 17.71 -13.51 13.60
C ALA A 294 17.25 -12.56 14.72
N PRO A 295 16.44 -11.50 14.48
CA PRO A 295 16.00 -10.60 15.55
C PRO A 295 15.13 -11.30 16.61
N GLY A 296 14.19 -12.14 16.19
CA GLY A 296 13.37 -12.94 17.10
C GLY A 296 14.18 -13.97 17.88
N SER A 297 15.19 -14.57 17.27
CA SER A 297 16.09 -15.53 17.92
C SER A 297 17.00 -14.85 18.95
N LEU A 298 17.51 -13.65 18.64
CA LEU A 298 18.29 -12.84 19.59
C LEU A 298 17.43 -12.42 20.80
N LEU A 299 16.18 -12.01 20.58
CA LEU A 299 15.24 -11.67 21.66
C LEU A 299 14.92 -12.87 22.57
N VAL A 300 14.86 -14.10 22.03
CA VAL A 300 14.80 -15.32 22.85
C VAL A 300 16.09 -15.51 23.65
N GLY A 301 17.25 -15.31 23.03
CA GLY A 301 18.57 -15.42 23.69
C GLY A 301 18.78 -14.40 24.82
N GLU A 302 18.27 -13.17 24.66
CA GLU A 302 18.22 -12.16 25.73
C GLU A 302 17.53 -12.72 26.99
N ILE A 303 16.35 -13.34 26.84
CA ILE A 303 15.55 -13.92 27.94
C ILE A 303 16.20 -15.19 28.53
N VAL A 304 16.71 -16.09 27.68
CA VAL A 304 17.42 -17.31 28.10
C VAL A 304 18.63 -16.93 28.96
N ARG A 305 19.44 -15.99 28.48
CA ARG A 305 20.63 -15.49 29.20
C ARG A 305 20.28 -14.74 30.48
N GLU A 306 19.14 -14.05 30.53
CA GLU A 306 18.65 -13.45 31.78
C GLU A 306 18.25 -14.51 32.82
N ASN A 307 17.60 -15.59 32.38
CA ASN A 307 17.20 -16.69 33.27
C ASN A 307 18.39 -17.51 33.78
N ILE A 308 19.42 -17.69 32.97
CA ILE A 308 20.72 -18.25 33.40
C ILE A 308 21.36 -17.34 34.47
N LYS A 309 21.40 -16.01 34.25
CA LYS A 309 21.89 -15.04 35.26
C LYS A 309 21.07 -15.02 36.55
N LYS A 310 19.75 -15.25 36.46
CA LYS A 310 18.83 -15.41 37.60
C LYS A 310 18.99 -16.76 38.33
N GLY A 311 19.88 -17.64 37.86
CA GLY A 311 20.14 -18.96 38.45
C GLY A 311 19.02 -19.98 38.23
N ALA A 312 18.14 -19.76 37.25
CA ALA A 312 16.98 -20.63 36.98
C ALA A 312 17.30 -21.78 36.02
N SER A 313 18.31 -21.62 35.17
CA SER A 313 18.93 -22.68 34.36
C SER A 313 20.45 -22.57 34.39
N GLY A 314 21.16 -23.71 34.27
CA GLY A 314 22.59 -23.71 34.02
C GLY A 314 22.89 -23.44 32.54
N ASP A 315 24.08 -22.89 32.26
CA ASP A 315 24.52 -22.59 30.88
C ASP A 315 24.60 -23.87 29.99
N ASN A 316 24.76 -25.04 30.62
CA ASN A 316 24.74 -26.36 29.99
C ASN A 316 23.34 -27.02 29.93
N ASP A 317 22.30 -26.45 30.56
CA ASP A 317 20.93 -26.99 30.55
C ASP A 317 20.20 -26.66 29.24
N GLY A 318 20.73 -27.13 28.10
CA GLY A 318 20.17 -26.84 26.78
C GLY A 318 18.67 -27.17 26.66
N ARG A 319 18.17 -28.16 27.42
CA ARG A 319 16.75 -28.45 27.53
C ARG A 319 15.94 -27.33 28.19
N ARG A 320 16.39 -26.77 29.32
CA ARG A 320 15.69 -25.66 30.00
C ARG A 320 15.68 -24.40 29.13
N ASN A 321 16.76 -24.15 28.41
CA ASN A 321 16.84 -23.04 27.46
C ASN A 321 15.83 -23.21 26.31
N ALA A 322 15.64 -24.44 25.81
CA ALA A 322 14.60 -24.76 24.83
C ALA A 322 13.16 -24.66 25.41
N GLU A 323 12.95 -25.07 26.65
CA GLU A 323 11.66 -24.91 27.37
C GLU A 323 11.29 -23.42 27.47
N ILE A 324 12.24 -22.55 27.86
CA ILE A 324 12.07 -21.08 27.87
C ILE A 324 11.74 -20.55 26.46
N ALA A 325 12.47 -20.99 25.43
CA ALA A 325 12.17 -20.59 24.05
C ALA A 325 10.76 -21.00 23.60
N GLY A 326 10.30 -22.20 23.97
CA GLY A 326 8.94 -22.67 23.71
C GLY A 326 7.87 -21.79 24.36
N VAL A 327 8.08 -21.36 25.61
CA VAL A 327 7.19 -20.41 26.31
C VAL A 327 7.12 -19.08 25.56
N VAL A 328 8.27 -18.50 25.20
CA VAL A 328 8.36 -17.20 24.52
C VAL A 328 7.69 -17.25 23.14
N THR A 329 7.95 -18.30 22.36
CA THR A 329 7.33 -18.53 21.05
C THR A 329 5.82 -18.72 21.16
N CYS A 330 5.35 -19.49 22.16
CA CYS A 330 3.91 -19.70 22.37
C CYS A 330 3.19 -18.42 22.81
N LEU A 331 3.79 -17.62 23.70
CA LEU A 331 3.26 -16.30 24.09
C LEU A 331 3.21 -15.32 22.92
N ALA A 332 4.27 -15.26 22.09
CA ALA A 332 4.29 -14.42 20.90
C ALA A 332 3.20 -14.85 19.90
N GLY A 333 3.04 -16.16 19.66
CA GLY A 333 1.97 -16.72 18.85
C GLY A 333 0.57 -16.42 19.42
N ALA A 334 0.39 -16.48 20.74
CA ALA A 334 -0.86 -16.13 21.41
C ALA A 334 -1.21 -14.65 21.23
N PHE A 335 -0.27 -13.71 21.40
CA PHE A 335 -0.52 -12.29 21.14
C PHE A 335 -0.95 -12.01 19.69
N ILE A 336 -0.30 -12.65 18.70
CA ILE A 336 -0.66 -12.52 17.29
C ILE A 336 -2.03 -13.14 16.99
N LEU A 337 -2.33 -14.33 17.54
CA LEU A 337 -3.62 -15.00 17.35
C LEU A 337 -4.76 -14.17 17.96
N VAL A 338 -4.57 -13.66 19.18
CA VAL A 338 -5.52 -12.75 19.86
C VAL A 338 -5.74 -11.50 19.02
N ALA A 339 -4.68 -10.87 18.49
CA ALA A 339 -4.80 -9.72 17.59
C ALA A 339 -5.58 -10.05 16.30
N GLY A 340 -5.41 -11.26 15.74
CA GLY A 340 -6.17 -11.74 14.59
C GLY A 340 -7.66 -11.95 14.89
N ILE A 341 -7.98 -12.55 16.05
CA ILE A 341 -9.36 -12.77 16.53
C ILE A 341 -10.06 -11.43 16.77
N PHE A 342 -9.41 -10.47 17.44
CA PHE A 342 -9.91 -9.11 17.63
C PHE A 342 -9.81 -8.21 16.38
N ARG A 343 -9.50 -8.78 15.21
CA ARG A 343 -9.48 -8.09 13.90
C ARG A 343 -8.53 -6.88 13.84
N LEU A 344 -7.48 -6.87 14.67
CA LEU A 344 -6.50 -5.78 14.77
C LEU A 344 -5.59 -5.64 13.54
N GLY A 345 -5.74 -6.52 12.54
CA GLY A 345 -5.07 -6.40 11.24
C GLY A 345 -5.41 -5.13 10.45
N PHE A 346 -6.35 -4.28 10.91
CA PHE A 346 -6.44 -2.90 10.40
C PHE A 346 -5.13 -2.12 10.61
N LEU A 347 -4.30 -2.48 11.60
CA LEU A 347 -2.99 -1.91 11.85
C LEU A 347 -2.03 -2.11 10.67
N ASP A 348 -2.29 -3.10 9.81
CA ASP A 348 -1.60 -3.25 8.53
C ASP A 348 -1.76 -2.01 7.64
N ASN A 349 -2.93 -1.37 7.63
CA ASN A 349 -3.20 -0.20 6.77
C ASN A 349 -2.38 1.04 7.15
N VAL A 350 -1.80 1.08 8.35
CA VAL A 350 -0.84 2.13 8.77
C VAL A 350 0.48 2.04 8.00
N LEU A 351 0.82 0.85 7.49
CA LEU A 351 2.09 0.53 6.84
C LEU A 351 2.06 1.00 5.38
N SER A 352 2.25 2.31 5.21
CA SER A 352 2.33 3.00 3.92
C SER A 352 3.50 2.49 3.07
N ARG A 353 3.40 2.58 1.73
CA ARG A 353 4.50 2.18 0.83
C ARG A 353 5.85 2.88 1.17
N PRO A 354 5.90 4.17 1.53
CA PRO A 354 7.15 4.83 1.96
C PRO A 354 7.70 4.31 3.30
N PHE A 355 6.83 3.97 4.26
CA PHE A 355 7.24 3.28 5.49
C PHE A 355 7.91 1.94 5.14
N LEU A 356 7.21 1.10 4.36
CA LEU A 356 7.69 -0.22 3.95
C LEU A 356 9.03 -0.10 3.22
N ARG A 357 9.16 0.86 2.29
CA ARG A 357 10.39 1.04 1.52
C ARG A 357 11.57 1.52 2.37
N GLY A 358 11.36 2.48 3.28
CA GLY A 358 12.42 2.94 4.19
C GLY A 358 12.93 1.80 5.08
N PHE A 359 11.99 1.02 5.62
CA PHE A 359 12.23 -0.12 6.50
C PHE A 359 12.95 -1.29 5.80
N ILE A 360 12.44 -1.77 4.65
CA ILE A 360 13.06 -2.83 3.84
C ILE A 360 14.50 -2.46 3.45
N SER A 361 14.72 -1.20 3.05
CA SER A 361 16.04 -0.73 2.62
C SER A 361 17.03 -0.67 3.79
N ALA A 362 16.56 -0.29 4.98
CA ALA A 362 17.38 -0.25 6.17
C ALA A 362 17.74 -1.66 6.67
N ILE A 363 16.77 -2.58 6.71
CA ILE A 363 17.03 -4.00 6.98
C ILE A 363 18.07 -4.55 6.00
N GLY A 364 17.95 -4.22 4.71
CA GLY A 364 18.93 -4.62 3.69
C GLY A 364 20.35 -4.14 4.01
N VAL A 365 20.52 -2.91 4.50
CA VAL A 365 21.84 -2.40 4.91
C VAL A 365 22.33 -3.03 6.22
N VAL A 366 21.46 -3.15 7.23
CA VAL A 366 21.81 -3.73 8.55
C VAL A 366 22.22 -5.20 8.40
N ILE A 367 21.44 -6.01 7.68
CA ILE A 367 21.78 -7.42 7.43
C ILE A 367 23.10 -7.54 6.68
N PHE A 368 23.34 -6.71 5.65
CA PHE A 368 24.58 -6.74 4.88
C PHE A 368 25.82 -6.43 5.75
N VAL A 369 25.74 -5.42 6.63
CA VAL A 369 26.79 -5.12 7.62
C VAL A 369 26.99 -6.28 8.60
N ASP A 370 25.90 -6.86 9.11
CA ASP A 370 25.94 -7.97 10.07
C ASP A 370 26.54 -9.26 9.47
N GLN A 371 26.47 -9.46 8.15
CA GLN A 371 27.09 -10.60 7.46
C GLN A 371 28.56 -10.36 7.08
N LEU A 372 28.99 -9.13 6.80
CA LEU A 372 30.39 -8.82 6.49
C LEU A 372 31.35 -9.20 7.65
N ILE A 373 30.87 -9.15 8.89
CA ILE A 373 31.63 -9.55 10.09
C ILE A 373 32.03 -11.04 10.05
N PRO A 374 31.10 -12.02 9.96
CA PRO A 374 31.44 -13.44 9.80
C PRO A 374 32.05 -13.79 8.44
N GLU A 375 31.74 -13.09 7.34
CA GLU A 375 32.41 -13.31 6.04
C GLU A 375 33.92 -13.05 6.12
N MET A 376 34.36 -12.04 6.88
CA MET A 376 35.78 -11.78 7.15
C MET A 376 36.35 -12.61 8.33
N GLY A 377 35.56 -13.51 8.92
CA GLY A 377 35.95 -14.32 10.08
C GLY A 377 36.07 -13.54 11.40
N LEU A 378 35.64 -12.28 11.46
CA LEU A 378 35.78 -11.40 12.63
C LEU A 378 34.74 -11.66 13.75
N ALA A 379 33.84 -12.63 13.56
CA ALA A 379 32.70 -12.89 14.44
C ALA A 379 33.05 -13.04 15.95
N ARG A 380 34.20 -13.65 16.28
CA ARG A 380 34.65 -13.77 17.69
C ARG A 380 34.97 -12.40 18.30
N LEU A 381 35.77 -11.58 17.61
CA LEU A 381 36.14 -10.22 18.02
C LEU A 381 34.92 -9.29 18.11
N ALA A 382 33.92 -9.51 17.26
CA ALA A 382 32.68 -8.71 17.26
C ALA A 382 31.75 -9.06 18.44
N ALA A 383 31.72 -10.33 18.88
CA ALA A 383 30.93 -10.74 20.03
C ALA A 383 31.36 -10.01 21.32
N ASP A 384 32.68 -9.89 21.54
CA ASP A 384 33.24 -9.23 22.72
C ASP A 384 33.08 -7.70 22.70
N GLN A 385 33.09 -7.07 21.51
CA GLN A 385 33.16 -5.61 21.38
C GLN A 385 31.86 -4.92 20.94
N VAL A 386 31.01 -5.57 20.11
CA VAL A 386 29.91 -4.89 19.39
C VAL A 386 28.64 -5.75 19.27
N SER A 387 28.49 -6.82 20.05
CA SER A 387 27.31 -7.70 20.01
C SER A 387 25.96 -6.98 20.23
N HIS A 388 25.97 -5.78 20.81
CA HIS A 388 24.77 -4.95 21.07
C HIS A 388 24.92 -3.53 20.49
N GLY A 389 25.91 -3.29 19.63
CA GLY A 389 26.15 -1.98 19.01
C GLY A 389 25.23 -1.71 17.82
N SER A 390 25.07 -0.42 17.48
CA SER A 390 24.34 0.01 16.30
C SER A 390 25.00 -0.50 15.00
N CYS A 391 24.30 -0.38 13.87
CA CYS A 391 24.89 -0.67 12.57
C CYS A 391 26.13 0.20 12.30
N ILE A 392 26.15 1.45 12.80
CA ILE A 392 27.29 2.35 12.70
C ILE A 392 28.49 1.83 13.53
N ASP A 393 28.25 1.39 14.77
CA ASP A 393 29.32 0.83 15.62
C ASP A 393 29.95 -0.42 14.97
N LYS A 394 29.11 -1.26 14.37
CA LYS A 394 29.55 -2.46 13.61
C LYS A 394 30.38 -2.08 12.38
N VAL A 395 29.98 -1.07 11.61
CA VAL A 395 30.78 -0.54 10.48
C VAL A 395 32.12 0.04 10.95
N VAL A 396 32.13 0.81 12.04
CA VAL A 396 33.37 1.38 12.61
C VAL A 396 34.30 0.28 13.11
N PHE A 397 33.77 -0.76 13.76
CA PHE A 397 34.52 -1.95 14.13
C PHE A 397 35.09 -2.70 12.92
N LEU A 398 34.31 -2.81 11.84
CA LEU A 398 34.71 -3.47 10.60
C LEU A 398 35.94 -2.79 10.00
N PHE A 399 35.92 -1.45 9.86
CA PHE A 399 37.07 -0.67 9.39
C PHE A 399 38.27 -0.75 10.33
N ARG A 400 38.06 -0.78 11.66
CA ARG A 400 39.15 -0.89 12.65
C ARG A 400 39.82 -2.27 12.68
N ASN A 401 39.08 -3.35 12.38
CA ASN A 401 39.55 -4.73 12.50
C ASN A 401 39.77 -5.45 11.16
N VAL A 402 39.61 -4.78 10.01
CA VAL A 402 39.84 -5.39 8.68
C VAL A 402 41.23 -6.03 8.55
N GLY A 403 42.28 -5.42 9.13
CA GLY A 403 43.63 -6.00 9.17
C GLY A 403 43.81 -7.24 10.05
N ARG A 404 42.74 -7.69 10.74
CA ARG A 404 42.68 -8.93 11.54
C ARG A 404 41.74 -9.98 10.92
N ALA A 405 41.24 -9.75 9.71
CA ALA A 405 40.38 -10.68 9.00
C ALA A 405 41.09 -12.02 8.74
N HIS A 406 40.36 -13.13 8.89
CA HIS A 406 40.93 -14.45 8.61
C HIS A 406 40.89 -14.74 7.10
N GLY A 407 42.06 -14.70 6.46
CA GLY A 407 42.20 -14.69 5.00
C GLY A 407 41.50 -15.84 4.27
N LEU A 408 41.49 -17.06 4.82
CA LEU A 408 40.88 -18.23 4.20
C LEU A 408 39.33 -18.13 4.19
N THR A 409 38.72 -17.82 5.34
CA THR A 409 37.27 -17.53 5.44
C THR A 409 36.89 -16.35 4.54
N THR A 410 37.71 -15.29 4.52
CA THR A 410 37.49 -14.10 3.69
C THR A 410 37.46 -14.46 2.21
N ALA A 411 38.52 -15.12 1.71
CA ALA A 411 38.63 -15.53 0.31
C ALA A 411 37.47 -16.46 -0.10
N MET A 412 37.09 -17.42 0.74
CA MET A 412 35.99 -18.33 0.45
C MET A 412 34.62 -17.62 0.40
N SER A 413 34.37 -16.73 1.35
CA SER A 413 33.10 -15.98 1.46
C SER A 413 32.90 -15.02 0.28
N PHE A 414 33.91 -14.19 -0.01
CA PHE A 414 33.83 -13.26 -1.14
C PHE A 414 33.77 -14.00 -2.48
N THR A 415 34.51 -15.10 -2.66
CA THR A 415 34.41 -15.93 -3.87
C THR A 415 33.00 -16.48 -4.05
N ALA A 416 32.37 -17.02 -2.98
CA ALA A 416 30.98 -17.45 -3.04
C ALA A 416 30.02 -16.29 -3.37
N PHE A 417 30.16 -15.14 -2.69
CA PHE A 417 29.35 -13.94 -2.95
C PHE A 417 29.41 -13.52 -4.43
N PHE A 418 30.61 -13.43 -5.01
CA PHE A 418 30.79 -13.06 -6.42
C PHE A 418 30.19 -14.11 -7.37
N ILE A 419 30.35 -15.40 -7.10
CA ILE A 419 29.76 -16.48 -7.92
C ILE A 419 28.21 -16.41 -7.88
N ILE A 420 27.62 -16.28 -6.68
CA ILE A 420 26.15 -16.18 -6.52
C ILE A 420 25.62 -14.90 -7.19
N MET A 421 26.32 -13.77 -7.05
CA MET A 421 25.92 -12.50 -7.67
C MET A 421 26.04 -12.56 -9.21
N PHE A 422 27.10 -13.19 -9.73
CA PHE A 422 27.27 -13.43 -11.17
C PHE A 422 26.14 -14.28 -11.74
N PHE A 423 25.85 -15.44 -11.14
CA PHE A 423 24.74 -16.30 -11.59
C PHE A 423 23.39 -15.58 -11.51
N ARG A 424 23.15 -14.78 -10.46
CA ARG A 424 21.93 -13.96 -10.32
C ARG A 424 21.76 -12.95 -11.46
N GLU A 425 22.77 -12.14 -11.75
CA GLU A 425 22.68 -11.11 -12.80
C GLU A 425 22.64 -11.75 -14.20
N PHE A 426 23.38 -12.84 -14.40
CA PHE A 426 23.30 -13.66 -15.62
C PHE A 426 21.89 -14.22 -15.85
N LYS A 427 21.30 -14.86 -14.83
CA LYS A 427 19.90 -15.33 -14.83
C LYS A 427 18.93 -14.20 -15.16
N LYS A 428 19.05 -13.04 -14.49
CA LYS A 428 18.18 -11.87 -14.69
C LYS A 428 18.20 -11.37 -16.14
N ARG A 429 19.35 -11.46 -16.82
CA ARG A 429 19.49 -11.12 -18.25
C ARG A 429 19.00 -12.21 -19.20
N LEU A 430 19.14 -13.49 -18.84
CA LEU A 430 18.72 -14.62 -19.69
C LEU A 430 17.24 -14.98 -19.54
N GLN A 431 16.63 -14.74 -18.38
CA GLN A 431 15.24 -15.12 -18.07
C GLN A 431 14.20 -14.62 -19.09
N PRO A 432 14.29 -13.40 -19.66
CA PRO A 432 13.37 -12.95 -20.71
C PRO A 432 13.48 -13.73 -22.04
N ARG A 433 14.60 -14.43 -22.28
CA ARG A 433 14.87 -15.20 -23.50
C ARG A 433 14.75 -16.72 -23.28
N TYR A 434 15.05 -17.20 -22.07
CA TYR A 434 15.02 -18.60 -21.69
C TYR A 434 14.40 -18.78 -20.29
N PRO A 435 13.06 -18.88 -20.17
CA PRO A 435 12.39 -19.01 -18.87
C PRO A 435 12.86 -20.21 -18.02
N SER A 436 13.33 -21.28 -18.66
CA SER A 436 13.88 -22.47 -18.01
C SER A 436 15.08 -22.19 -17.09
N VAL A 437 15.80 -21.08 -17.31
CA VAL A 437 16.99 -20.67 -16.53
C VAL A 437 16.65 -20.31 -15.08
N ALA A 438 15.39 -19.97 -14.77
CA ALA A 438 14.93 -19.72 -13.41
C ALA A 438 15.04 -20.97 -12.50
N TYR A 439 14.85 -22.17 -13.06
CA TYR A 439 14.84 -23.44 -12.31
C TYR A 439 16.24 -24.05 -12.09
N ILE A 440 17.32 -23.31 -12.29
CA ILE A 440 18.69 -23.77 -12.00
C ILE A 440 18.98 -23.46 -10.52
N PRO A 441 19.23 -24.45 -9.64
CA PRO A 441 19.43 -24.22 -8.21
C PRO A 441 20.89 -23.82 -7.89
N ASP A 442 21.37 -22.77 -8.54
CA ASP A 442 22.71 -22.16 -8.39
C ASP A 442 23.16 -21.98 -6.93
N ARG A 443 22.28 -21.44 -6.09
CA ARG A 443 22.51 -21.22 -4.65
C ARG A 443 22.81 -22.55 -3.91
N PHE A 444 22.04 -23.60 -4.19
CA PHE A 444 22.26 -24.94 -3.63
C PHE A 444 23.58 -25.54 -4.13
N LEU A 445 23.90 -25.38 -5.43
CA LEU A 445 25.16 -25.84 -5.99
C LEU A 445 26.37 -25.18 -5.30
N VAL A 446 26.34 -23.86 -5.07
CA VAL A 446 27.42 -23.15 -4.35
C VAL A 446 27.57 -23.67 -2.92
N VAL A 447 26.48 -23.86 -2.18
CA VAL A 447 26.53 -24.40 -0.81
C VAL A 447 27.11 -25.82 -0.79
N VAL A 448 26.59 -26.73 -1.62
CA VAL A 448 27.04 -28.14 -1.69
C VAL A 448 28.50 -28.23 -2.11
N LEU A 449 28.92 -27.50 -3.15
CA LEU A 449 30.32 -27.47 -3.59
C LEU A 449 31.23 -26.92 -2.47
N SER A 450 30.81 -25.89 -1.74
CA SER A 450 31.61 -25.34 -0.63
C SER A 450 31.82 -26.34 0.52
N ALA A 451 30.82 -27.17 0.83
CA ALA A 451 30.94 -28.21 1.85
C ALA A 451 31.85 -29.38 1.38
N VAL A 452 31.69 -29.81 0.12
CA VAL A 452 32.55 -30.86 -0.48
C VAL A 452 34.01 -30.41 -0.56
N LEU A 453 34.27 -29.16 -0.96
CA LEU A 453 35.62 -28.58 -0.98
C LEU A 453 36.21 -28.46 0.44
N THR A 454 35.39 -28.10 1.43
CA THR A 454 35.82 -28.00 2.84
C THR A 454 36.25 -29.34 3.40
N TRP A 455 35.46 -30.39 3.14
CA TRP A 455 35.77 -31.76 3.52
C TRP A 455 37.02 -32.29 2.80
N HIS A 456 37.06 -32.17 1.47
CA HIS A 456 38.14 -32.74 0.65
C HIS A 456 39.50 -32.08 0.93
N PHE A 457 39.53 -30.75 1.10
CA PHE A 457 40.78 -30.01 1.39
C PHE A 457 41.03 -29.80 2.89
N GLN A 458 40.19 -30.35 3.78
CA GLN A 458 40.29 -30.21 5.25
C GLN A 458 40.51 -28.75 5.68
N LEU A 459 39.62 -27.87 5.19
CA LEU A 459 39.73 -26.42 5.43
C LEU A 459 39.34 -26.04 6.86
N ASP A 460 38.51 -26.84 7.51
CA ASP A 460 38.25 -26.84 8.96
C ASP A 460 39.55 -26.99 9.76
N GLN A 461 40.38 -27.98 9.36
CA GLN A 461 41.79 -28.20 9.72
C GLN A 461 42.61 -26.91 9.82
N LYS A 462 42.39 -26.05 8.81
CA LYS A 462 43.18 -24.85 8.51
C LYS A 462 42.57 -23.57 9.12
N GLY A 463 41.58 -23.69 10.00
CA GLY A 463 40.96 -22.59 10.73
C GLY A 463 39.74 -21.95 10.06
N LEU A 464 39.20 -22.54 8.99
CA LEU A 464 37.94 -22.09 8.37
C LEU A 464 36.79 -22.11 9.39
N ALA A 465 36.00 -21.04 9.43
CA ALA A 465 34.80 -20.98 10.25
C ALA A 465 33.68 -21.87 9.69
N VAL A 466 33.68 -23.16 10.04
CA VAL A 466 32.62 -24.12 9.71
C VAL A 466 31.47 -24.12 10.73
N LEU A 467 30.33 -24.77 10.39
CA LEU A 467 29.16 -24.84 11.26
C LEU A 467 29.49 -25.52 12.61
N GLY A 468 30.16 -26.67 12.57
CA GLY A 468 30.56 -27.46 13.74
C GLY A 468 29.64 -28.66 14.00
N GLN A 469 29.88 -29.40 15.09
CA GLN A 469 29.08 -30.58 15.44
C GLN A 469 27.66 -30.17 15.86
N VAL A 470 26.67 -30.66 15.13
CA VAL A 470 25.26 -30.45 15.44
C VAL A 470 24.76 -31.67 16.21
N ASN A 471 24.87 -31.60 17.53
CA ASN A 471 24.42 -32.69 18.40
C ASN A 471 22.90 -32.80 18.39
N SER A 472 22.37 -33.89 17.82
CA SER A 472 21.03 -34.35 18.11
C SER A 472 20.96 -34.71 19.60
N SER A 473 20.22 -33.93 20.40
CA SER A 473 19.86 -34.37 21.75
C SER A 473 19.09 -35.68 21.65
N GLY A 474 19.63 -36.77 22.23
CA GLY A 474 19.15 -38.15 22.06
C GLY A 474 17.82 -38.49 22.73
N GLY A 475 16.89 -37.54 22.79
CA GLY A 475 15.49 -37.76 23.18
C GLY A 475 14.59 -37.98 21.96
N SER A 476 13.30 -38.15 22.20
CA SER A 476 12.28 -38.27 21.16
C SER A 476 12.23 -37.03 20.26
N ILE A 477 12.56 -37.22 18.98
CA ILE A 477 12.41 -36.19 17.94
C ILE A 477 10.92 -35.82 17.84
N PHE A 478 10.61 -34.53 17.81
CA PHE A 478 9.22 -34.01 17.86
C PHE A 478 8.41 -34.46 19.10
N ALA A 479 9.02 -34.52 20.28
CA ALA A 479 8.27 -34.58 21.53
C ALA A 479 7.38 -33.33 21.70
N ILE A 480 6.12 -33.55 22.11
CA ILE A 480 5.19 -32.46 22.47
C ILE A 480 5.41 -32.09 23.93
N HIS A 481 5.60 -30.79 24.18
CA HIS A 481 5.79 -30.22 25.51
C HIS A 481 4.79 -29.08 25.72
N PHE A 482 4.15 -29.03 26.90
CA PHE A 482 3.16 -28.00 27.19
C PHE A 482 3.83 -26.81 27.90
N PRO A 483 3.96 -25.63 27.25
CA PRO A 483 4.75 -24.52 27.80
C PRO A 483 4.13 -23.87 29.06
N PHE A 484 2.85 -24.14 29.36
CA PHE A 484 2.16 -23.56 30.51
C PHE A 484 1.99 -24.54 31.69
N GLU A 485 2.90 -25.52 31.83
CA GLU A 485 3.02 -26.29 33.07
C GLU A 485 3.38 -25.35 34.25
N THR A 486 2.94 -25.68 35.46
CA THR A 486 3.06 -24.78 36.63
C THR A 486 4.51 -24.43 37.00
N SER A 487 5.46 -25.32 36.66
CA SER A 487 6.90 -25.12 36.69
C SER A 487 7.39 -23.97 35.80
N HIS A 488 6.76 -23.75 34.64
CA HIS A 488 7.19 -22.82 33.60
C HIS A 488 6.48 -21.46 33.66
N LEU A 489 5.37 -21.32 34.41
CA LEU A 489 4.64 -20.05 34.56
C LEU A 489 5.51 -18.89 35.09
N LYS A 490 6.57 -19.19 35.88
CA LYS A 490 7.56 -18.19 36.30
C LYS A 490 8.30 -17.55 35.13
N TYR A 491 8.61 -18.32 34.08
CA TYR A 491 9.25 -17.80 32.87
C TYR A 491 8.28 -16.98 32.03
N ALA A 492 6.98 -17.32 32.06
CA ALA A 492 5.96 -16.58 31.32
C ALA A 492 5.84 -15.12 31.78
N SER A 493 5.94 -14.83 33.09
CA SER A 493 5.89 -13.44 33.58
C SER A 493 7.08 -12.59 33.12
N ASP A 494 8.30 -13.14 33.13
CA ASP A 494 9.48 -12.47 32.59
C ASP A 494 9.40 -12.32 31.05
N ALA A 495 8.84 -13.32 30.36
CA ALA A 495 8.76 -13.38 28.91
C ALA A 495 7.72 -12.44 28.28
N ILE A 496 6.65 -12.04 29.00
CA ILE A 496 5.50 -11.30 28.41
C ILE A 496 5.91 -10.08 27.61
N ASN A 497 6.77 -9.21 28.15
CA ASN A 497 7.18 -7.97 27.48
C ASN A 497 7.93 -8.25 26.17
N THR A 498 8.88 -9.20 26.21
CA THR A 498 9.70 -9.55 25.06
C THR A 498 8.92 -10.36 24.03
N ALA A 499 8.01 -11.24 24.46
CA ALA A 499 7.09 -11.96 23.59
C ALA A 499 6.13 -11.01 22.85
N LEU A 500 5.69 -9.92 23.48
CA LEU A 500 4.93 -8.85 22.83
C LEU A 500 5.77 -8.10 21.79
N ILE A 501 7.04 -7.80 22.08
CA ILE A 501 7.97 -7.19 21.10
C ILE A 501 8.21 -8.13 19.91
N ILE A 502 8.44 -9.43 20.16
CA ILE A 502 8.57 -10.47 19.12
C ILE A 502 7.28 -10.56 18.28
N ALA A 503 6.11 -10.53 18.93
CA ALA A 503 4.81 -10.58 18.26
C ALA A 503 4.58 -9.38 17.33
N MET A 504 4.88 -8.16 17.81
CA MET A 504 4.80 -6.94 16.99
C MET A 504 5.77 -7.01 15.81
N LEU A 505 7.05 -7.30 16.08
CA LEU A 505 8.10 -7.38 15.06
C LEU A 505 7.71 -8.38 13.95
N GLY A 506 7.31 -9.59 14.35
CA GLY A 506 6.90 -10.65 13.45
C GLY A 506 5.64 -10.35 12.64
N PHE A 507 4.66 -9.65 13.21
CA PHE A 507 3.50 -9.15 12.46
C PHE A 507 3.94 -8.15 11.38
N PHE A 508 4.81 -7.19 11.71
CA PHE A 508 5.27 -6.20 10.75
C PHE A 508 6.14 -6.81 9.64
N GLU A 509 7.08 -7.69 9.97
CA GLU A 509 7.89 -8.42 8.98
C GLU A 509 7.01 -9.24 8.02
N SER A 510 6.02 -9.96 8.55
CA SER A 510 5.09 -10.77 7.75
C SER A 510 4.15 -9.92 6.89
N SER A 511 3.66 -8.79 7.40
CA SER A 511 2.90 -7.82 6.60
C SER A 511 3.74 -7.25 5.45
N VAL A 512 5.00 -6.87 5.73
CA VAL A 512 5.95 -6.35 4.74
C VAL A 512 6.14 -7.36 3.61
N ALA A 513 6.34 -8.65 3.95
CA ALA A 513 6.44 -9.73 2.96
C ALA A 513 5.12 -9.94 2.20
N GLY A 514 4.01 -10.10 2.92
CA GLY A 514 2.68 -10.35 2.37
C GLY A 514 2.21 -9.28 1.39
N LYS A 515 2.48 -7.99 1.65
CA LYS A 515 2.19 -6.88 0.73
C LYS A 515 3.15 -6.82 -0.45
N SER A 516 4.44 -7.03 -0.23
CA SER A 516 5.47 -6.88 -1.28
C SER A 516 5.42 -8.02 -2.31
N LEU A 517 4.85 -9.17 -1.94
CA LEU A 517 4.65 -10.34 -2.82
C LEU A 517 3.19 -10.48 -3.26
N GLY A 518 2.24 -10.12 -2.39
CA GLY A 518 0.80 -10.21 -2.62
C GLY A 518 0.24 -9.24 -3.65
N GLY A 519 0.97 -8.17 -3.98
CA GLY A 519 0.68 -7.30 -5.12
C GLY A 519 0.94 -7.94 -6.49
N GLY A 520 0.69 -9.25 -6.62
CA GLY A 520 0.88 -10.02 -7.83
C GLY A 520 -0.04 -9.54 -8.95
N ASP A 521 0.54 -9.32 -10.12
CA ASP A 521 -0.18 -9.03 -11.36
C ASP A 521 -1.12 -10.21 -11.69
N PRO A 522 -2.45 -9.98 -11.89
CA PRO A 522 -3.41 -11.04 -12.21
C PRO A 522 -3.07 -11.87 -13.45
N HIS A 523 -2.18 -11.38 -14.33
CA HIS A 523 -1.71 -12.10 -15.51
C HIS A 523 -0.48 -12.98 -15.27
N LYS A 524 0.03 -13.10 -14.04
CA LYS A 524 1.12 -14.03 -13.69
C LYS A 524 0.60 -15.44 -13.41
N ASP A 525 1.33 -16.43 -13.92
CA ASP A 525 1.14 -17.83 -13.54
C ASP A 525 1.29 -18.03 -12.03
N GLY A 526 0.34 -18.76 -11.43
CA GLY A 526 0.34 -19.08 -10.00
C GLY A 526 -1.05 -19.50 -9.50
N VAL A 527 -1.26 -19.33 -8.19
CA VAL A 527 -2.57 -19.43 -7.51
C VAL A 527 -2.96 -18.02 -7.05
N THR A 528 -4.22 -17.63 -7.25
CA THR A 528 -4.72 -16.31 -6.81
C THR A 528 -5.57 -16.44 -5.55
N MET A 529 -5.24 -15.64 -4.55
CA MET A 529 -5.92 -15.65 -3.24
C MET A 529 -6.06 -14.21 -2.73
N PRO A 530 -7.24 -13.82 -2.19
CA PRO A 530 -7.39 -12.51 -1.55
C PRO A 530 -6.62 -12.51 -0.23
N ILE A 531 -5.55 -11.72 -0.13
CA ILE A 531 -4.75 -11.59 1.09
C ILE A 531 -5.49 -10.75 2.13
N SER A 532 -5.37 -11.11 3.41
CA SER A 532 -6.05 -10.42 4.51
C SER A 532 -5.24 -10.45 5.79
N ALA A 533 -4.86 -9.27 6.30
CA ALA A 533 -4.04 -9.13 7.50
C ALA A 533 -4.61 -9.88 8.73
N ASN A 534 -5.94 -9.96 8.87
CA ASN A 534 -6.57 -10.73 9.96
C ASN A 534 -6.37 -12.25 9.81
N ARG A 535 -6.37 -12.78 8.58
CA ARG A 535 -6.09 -14.21 8.34
C ARG A 535 -4.60 -14.51 8.41
N GLU A 536 -3.72 -13.60 7.99
CA GLU A 536 -2.28 -13.69 8.24
C GLU A 536 -1.97 -13.72 9.75
N LEU A 537 -2.56 -12.83 10.56
CA LEU A 537 -2.45 -12.86 12.03
C LEU A 537 -2.87 -14.23 12.60
N ILE A 538 -4.03 -14.76 12.20
CA ILE A 538 -4.49 -16.08 12.67
C ILE A 538 -3.53 -17.20 12.24
N ALA A 539 -3.03 -17.20 11.01
CA ALA A 539 -2.11 -18.21 10.49
C ALA A 539 -0.72 -18.18 11.16
N LEU A 540 -0.18 -16.98 11.38
CA LEU A 540 1.11 -16.79 12.04
C LEU A 540 1.01 -17.06 13.55
N GLY A 541 -0.10 -16.67 14.17
CA GLY A 541 -0.37 -16.94 15.58
C GLY A 541 -0.51 -18.43 15.87
N THR A 542 -1.32 -19.15 15.08
CA THR A 542 -1.46 -20.62 15.20
C THR A 542 -0.16 -21.35 14.87
N ALA A 543 0.58 -20.95 13.83
CA ALA A 543 1.90 -21.51 13.54
C ALA A 543 2.84 -21.40 14.75
N ASN A 544 3.02 -20.21 15.32
CA ASN A 544 3.89 -20.00 16.48
C ASN A 544 3.40 -20.73 17.74
N ILE A 545 2.10 -20.82 18.00
CA ILE A 545 1.57 -21.65 19.09
C ILE A 545 1.95 -23.13 18.88
N THR A 546 1.73 -23.66 17.66
CA THR A 546 2.15 -25.02 17.32
C THR A 546 3.66 -25.20 17.47
N GLY A 547 4.48 -24.28 16.98
CA GLY A 547 5.94 -24.31 17.16
C GLY A 547 6.36 -24.30 18.63
N GLY A 548 5.71 -23.49 19.46
CA GLY A 548 5.97 -23.43 20.91
C GLY A 548 5.75 -24.77 21.62
N LEU A 549 4.77 -25.57 21.19
CA LEU A 549 4.52 -26.93 21.71
C LEU A 549 5.64 -27.93 21.40
N PHE A 550 6.55 -27.63 20.47
CA PHE A 550 7.75 -28.43 20.17
C PHE A 550 9.03 -27.69 20.56
N MET A 551 8.95 -26.74 21.51
CA MET A 551 10.06 -25.89 21.96
C MET A 551 10.77 -25.14 20.81
N ALA A 552 10.04 -24.77 19.75
CA ALA A 552 10.64 -24.15 18.57
C ALA A 552 10.90 -22.64 18.76
N LEU A 553 11.82 -22.09 17.97
CA LEU A 553 12.05 -20.64 17.86
C LEU A 553 10.86 -19.90 17.18
N PRO A 554 10.65 -18.60 17.49
CA PRO A 554 9.57 -17.81 16.90
C PRO A 554 9.82 -17.55 15.41
N ALA A 555 8.75 -17.58 14.63
CA ALA A 555 8.81 -17.74 13.18
C ALA A 555 7.80 -16.87 12.44
N PHE A 556 8.29 -16.09 11.48
CA PHE A 556 7.49 -15.09 10.75
C PHE A 556 7.75 -15.13 9.25
N GLY A 557 6.92 -14.43 8.48
CA GLY A 557 7.05 -14.34 7.03
C GLY A 557 8.14 -13.36 6.61
N GLY A 558 9.38 -13.82 6.43
CA GLY A 558 10.47 -12.92 6.04
C GLY A 558 10.42 -12.56 4.55
N TYR A 559 10.48 -11.27 4.21
CA TYR A 559 10.39 -10.82 2.81
C TYR A 559 11.55 -11.33 1.94
N GLY A 560 12.79 -11.28 2.43
CA GLY A 560 13.98 -11.69 1.64
C GLY A 560 13.96 -13.16 1.19
N ARG A 561 13.64 -14.08 2.10
CA ARG A 561 13.48 -15.52 1.80
C ARG A 561 12.30 -15.80 0.86
N SER A 562 11.19 -15.10 1.06
CA SER A 562 9.98 -15.28 0.25
C SER A 562 10.16 -14.70 -1.17
N LYS A 563 10.95 -13.64 -1.31
CA LYS A 563 11.46 -13.14 -2.60
C LYS A 563 12.42 -14.14 -3.27
N VAL A 564 13.26 -14.85 -2.51
CA VAL A 564 14.08 -15.94 -3.04
C VAL A 564 13.19 -17.08 -3.57
N ASN A 565 12.17 -17.50 -2.84
CA ASN A 565 11.18 -18.49 -3.25
C ASN A 565 10.57 -18.14 -4.62
N ALA A 566 9.95 -16.95 -4.70
CA ALA A 566 9.35 -16.42 -5.92
C ALA A 566 10.37 -16.31 -7.09
N SER A 567 11.59 -15.85 -6.83
CA SER A 567 12.65 -15.74 -7.85
C SER A 567 13.13 -17.08 -8.42
N THR A 568 12.86 -18.19 -7.72
CA THR A 568 13.30 -19.54 -8.07
C THR A 568 12.18 -20.39 -8.68
N GLY A 569 10.99 -19.80 -8.87
CA GLY A 569 9.83 -20.48 -9.45
C GLY A 569 8.85 -21.05 -8.43
N GLY A 570 8.97 -20.70 -7.14
CA GLY A 570 7.93 -20.98 -6.14
C GLY A 570 6.69 -20.11 -6.40
N LEU A 571 5.57 -20.75 -6.73
CA LEU A 571 4.32 -20.09 -7.12
C LEU A 571 3.14 -20.42 -6.20
N THR A 572 3.24 -21.47 -5.38
CA THR A 572 2.15 -21.93 -4.53
C THR A 572 2.62 -22.30 -3.12
N PRO A 573 1.70 -22.45 -2.14
CA PRO A 573 2.05 -22.87 -0.77
C PRO A 573 2.64 -24.28 -0.71
N MET A 574 2.53 -25.08 -1.78
CA MET A 574 3.20 -26.38 -1.90
C MET A 574 4.73 -26.25 -1.77
N SER A 575 5.32 -25.10 -2.14
CA SER A 575 6.73 -24.81 -1.89
C SER A 575 7.08 -24.89 -0.39
N SER A 576 6.23 -24.36 0.49
CA SER A 576 6.37 -24.44 1.94
C SER A 576 6.12 -25.84 2.51
N ILE A 577 5.26 -26.66 1.87
CA ILE A 577 5.07 -28.07 2.23
C ILE A 577 6.31 -28.91 1.88
N PHE A 578 6.87 -28.76 0.67
CA PHE A 578 8.13 -29.41 0.31
C PHE A 578 9.27 -28.97 1.22
N LEU A 579 9.33 -27.68 1.57
CA LEU A 579 10.34 -27.14 2.48
C LEU A 579 10.26 -27.76 3.87
N SER A 580 9.05 -27.95 4.40
CA SER A 580 8.81 -28.69 5.64
C SER A 580 9.31 -30.14 5.54
N LEU A 581 8.89 -30.87 4.51
CA LEU A 581 9.26 -32.28 4.29
C LEU A 581 10.78 -32.47 4.14
N ILE A 582 11.44 -31.60 3.39
CA ILE A 582 12.90 -31.59 3.24
C ILE A 582 13.57 -31.28 4.58
N THR A 583 13.04 -30.33 5.36
CA THR A 583 13.59 -30.00 6.69
C THR A 583 13.47 -31.18 7.66
N ILE A 584 12.35 -31.90 7.67
CA ILE A 584 12.16 -33.12 8.47
C ILE A 584 13.18 -34.20 8.04
N LEU A 585 13.31 -34.44 6.73
CA LEU A 585 14.27 -35.41 6.18
C LEU A 585 15.72 -35.06 6.55
N CYS A 586 16.10 -33.77 6.45
CA CYS A 586 17.42 -33.30 6.86
C CYS A 586 17.66 -33.41 8.37
N THR A 587 16.62 -33.20 9.19
CA THR A 587 16.69 -33.34 10.66
C THR A 587 16.93 -34.79 11.08
N VAL A 588 16.38 -35.77 10.36
CA VAL A 588 16.58 -37.20 10.65
C VAL A 588 17.89 -37.74 10.08
N PHE A 589 18.25 -37.40 8.84
CA PHE A 589 19.34 -38.08 8.11
C PHE A 589 20.57 -37.22 7.79
N MET A 590 20.45 -35.88 7.69
CA MET A 590 21.53 -35.04 7.15
C MET A 590 22.33 -34.23 8.18
N LEU A 591 21.89 -34.19 9.45
CA LEU A 591 22.55 -33.44 10.53
C LEU A 591 24.09 -33.60 10.61
N PRO A 592 24.68 -34.82 10.52
CA PRO A 592 26.14 -34.97 10.58
C PRO A 592 26.89 -34.32 9.41
N TYR A 593 26.27 -34.29 8.22
CA TYR A 593 26.91 -33.76 7.00
C TYR A 593 27.01 -32.24 6.99
N PHE A 594 26.21 -31.54 7.81
CA PHE A 594 26.30 -30.08 7.95
C PHE A 594 27.56 -29.61 8.70
N TYR A 595 28.35 -30.51 9.31
CA TYR A 595 29.60 -30.17 10.02
C TYR A 595 30.55 -29.33 9.17
N TYR A 596 30.82 -29.77 7.93
CA TYR A 596 31.79 -29.16 6.99
C TYR A 596 31.26 -27.92 6.27
N LEU A 597 30.08 -27.39 6.64
CA LEU A 597 29.45 -26.30 5.90
C LEU A 597 30.03 -24.93 6.34
N PRO A 598 30.65 -24.13 5.45
CA PRO A 598 31.29 -22.88 5.84
C PRO A 598 30.29 -21.80 6.25
N LYS A 599 30.45 -21.23 7.46
CA LYS A 599 29.62 -20.12 7.96
C LYS A 599 29.70 -18.91 7.02
N GLY A 600 30.90 -18.58 6.53
CA GLY A 600 31.12 -17.47 5.60
C GLY A 600 30.34 -17.58 4.27
N VAL A 601 30.11 -18.80 3.77
CA VAL A 601 29.31 -19.03 2.54
C VAL A 601 27.81 -18.85 2.81
N LEU A 602 27.32 -19.17 4.01
CA LEU A 602 25.96 -18.84 4.44
C LEU A 602 25.76 -17.32 4.55
N CYS A 603 26.74 -16.63 5.12
CA CYS A 603 26.71 -15.18 5.25
C CYS A 603 26.73 -14.49 3.88
N ALA A 604 27.60 -14.92 2.97
CA ALA A 604 27.61 -14.47 1.57
C ALA A 604 26.26 -14.70 0.86
N MET A 605 25.63 -15.85 1.07
CA MET A 605 24.26 -16.14 0.60
C MET A 605 23.23 -15.12 1.12
N VAL A 606 23.28 -14.78 2.40
CA VAL A 606 22.41 -13.76 3.02
C VAL A 606 22.72 -12.36 2.50
N SER A 607 23.99 -12.00 2.32
CA SER A 607 24.41 -10.71 1.74
C SER A 607 23.86 -10.49 0.33
N VAL A 608 23.76 -11.53 -0.50
CA VAL A 608 23.09 -11.42 -1.80
C VAL A 608 21.58 -11.19 -1.64
N VAL A 609 20.92 -11.82 -0.66
CA VAL A 609 19.50 -11.54 -0.36
C VAL A 609 19.32 -10.10 0.14
N ALA A 610 20.17 -9.63 1.05
CA ALA A 610 20.18 -8.28 1.59
C ALA A 610 20.34 -7.22 0.49
N TYR A 611 21.29 -7.42 -0.43
CA TYR A 611 21.45 -6.59 -1.64
C TYR A 611 20.16 -6.56 -2.50
N SER A 612 19.38 -7.65 -2.56
CA SER A 612 18.09 -7.66 -3.27
C SER A 612 16.98 -6.85 -2.59
N LEU A 613 17.12 -6.50 -1.32
CA LEU A 613 16.20 -5.60 -0.61
C LEU A 613 16.49 -4.14 -0.97
N VAL A 614 17.78 -3.79 -1.05
CA VAL A 614 18.28 -2.45 -1.37
C VAL A 614 18.13 -2.11 -2.86
N GLU A 615 18.31 -3.08 -3.77
CA GLU A 615 18.29 -2.88 -5.23
C GLU A 615 17.06 -2.13 -5.75
N GLU A 616 15.89 -2.34 -5.16
CA GLU A 616 14.65 -1.71 -5.59
C GLU A 616 14.47 -0.27 -5.09
N ALA A 617 15.21 0.15 -4.05
CA ALA A 617 15.01 1.45 -3.40
C ALA A 617 15.19 2.67 -4.31
N PRO A 618 16.18 2.71 -5.23
CA PRO A 618 16.36 3.83 -6.15
C PRO A 618 15.16 4.09 -7.08
N HIS A 619 14.37 3.05 -7.40
CA HIS A 619 13.16 3.21 -8.23
C HIS A 619 12.12 4.08 -7.50
N ASP A 620 11.81 3.72 -6.26
CA ASP A 620 10.75 4.37 -5.49
C ASP A 620 11.19 5.76 -5.02
N ILE A 621 12.47 5.94 -4.65
CA ILE A 621 13.08 7.26 -4.42
C ILE A 621 12.89 8.15 -5.66
N LYS A 622 13.23 7.66 -6.86
CA LYS A 622 13.11 8.40 -8.12
C LYS A 622 11.66 8.71 -8.49
N PHE A 623 10.71 7.84 -8.15
CA PHE A 623 9.28 8.10 -8.29
C PHE A 623 8.82 9.23 -7.37
N PHE A 624 9.06 9.14 -6.06
CA PHE A 624 8.65 10.17 -5.10
C PHE A 624 9.33 11.53 -5.37
N TRP A 625 10.59 11.53 -5.79
CA TRP A 625 11.29 12.75 -6.22
C TRP A 625 10.63 13.40 -7.45
N ARG A 626 10.29 12.60 -8.47
CA ARG A 626 9.63 13.09 -9.71
C ARG A 626 8.27 13.73 -9.42
N ILE A 627 7.50 13.20 -8.48
CA ILE A 627 6.19 13.78 -8.09
C ILE A 627 6.28 14.86 -7.01
N ARG A 628 7.49 15.32 -6.63
CA ARG A 628 7.75 16.27 -5.53
C ARG A 628 7.14 15.83 -4.19
N GLY A 629 7.10 14.51 -3.94
CA GLY A 629 6.51 13.87 -2.77
C GLY A 629 7.38 13.98 -1.50
N TRP A 630 7.80 15.19 -1.13
CA TRP A 630 8.77 15.44 -0.07
C TRP A 630 8.40 14.82 1.29
N SER A 631 7.11 14.81 1.66
CA SER A 631 6.65 14.18 2.90
C SER A 631 6.84 12.66 2.94
N GLU A 632 6.79 11.99 1.78
CA GLU A 632 7.09 10.56 1.66
C GLU A 632 8.59 10.30 1.72
N LEU A 633 9.38 11.13 1.03
CA LEU A 633 10.85 11.05 1.06
C LEU A 633 11.39 11.27 2.48
N ILE A 634 10.84 12.24 3.22
CA ILE A 634 11.22 12.52 4.61
C ILE A 634 10.84 11.35 5.52
N LEU A 635 9.61 10.81 5.41
CA LEU A 635 9.19 9.65 6.22
C LEU A 635 10.08 8.43 5.96
N MET A 636 10.28 8.10 4.69
CA MET A 636 11.11 6.97 4.23
C MET A 636 12.58 7.12 4.69
N GLY A 637 13.16 8.31 4.52
CA GLY A 637 14.54 8.61 4.94
C GLY A 637 14.71 8.59 6.46
N LEU A 638 13.76 9.15 7.21
CA LEU A 638 13.81 9.17 8.68
C LEU A 638 13.75 7.75 9.26
N ILE A 639 12.88 6.89 8.74
CA ILE A 639 12.82 5.47 9.13
C ILE A 639 14.15 4.77 8.80
N PHE A 640 14.71 5.03 7.61
CA PHE A 640 15.99 4.46 7.19
C PHE A 640 17.14 4.85 8.12
N PHE A 641 17.30 6.14 8.41
CA PHE A 641 18.36 6.63 9.28
C PHE A 641 18.18 6.19 10.75
N ILE A 642 16.97 6.25 11.32
CA ILE A 642 16.75 5.82 12.72
C ILE A 642 17.07 4.32 12.90
N THR A 643 16.70 3.49 11.92
CA THR A 643 16.96 2.04 11.95
C THR A 643 18.46 1.71 11.92
N ILE A 644 19.26 2.51 11.21
CA ILE A 644 20.72 2.31 11.08
C ILE A 644 21.50 2.95 12.23
N ILE A 645 21.12 4.16 12.66
CA ILE A 645 21.82 4.94 13.70
C ILE A 645 21.59 4.34 15.09
N TRP A 646 20.39 3.84 15.38
CA TRP A 646 20.06 3.27 16.68
C TRP A 646 19.86 1.75 16.60
N ASP A 647 18.64 1.31 16.31
CA ASP A 647 18.23 -0.10 16.36
C ASP A 647 16.93 -0.31 15.58
N LEU A 648 16.74 -1.52 15.05
CA LEU A 648 15.54 -1.99 14.36
C LEU A 648 14.28 -1.81 15.23
N LYS A 649 14.37 -2.17 16.52
CA LYS A 649 13.29 -2.04 17.51
C LYS A 649 12.76 -0.59 17.57
N ARG A 650 13.66 0.40 17.49
CA ARG A 650 13.33 1.84 17.53
C ARG A 650 12.87 2.39 16.18
N GLY A 651 13.48 1.96 15.08
CA GLY A 651 13.09 2.35 13.72
C GLY A 651 11.63 2.01 13.41
N ILE A 652 11.20 0.80 13.80
CA ILE A 652 9.80 0.35 13.69
C ILE A 652 8.87 1.24 14.51
N GLY A 653 9.15 1.39 15.82
CA GLY A 653 8.30 2.15 16.73
C GLY A 653 8.09 3.60 16.31
N VAL A 654 9.17 4.31 15.92
CA VAL A 654 9.07 5.69 15.43
C VAL A 654 8.36 5.76 14.07
N GLY A 655 8.67 4.86 13.14
CA GLY A 655 8.04 4.84 11.82
C GLY A 655 6.52 4.59 11.87
N ILE A 656 6.06 3.70 12.76
CA ILE A 656 4.64 3.46 13.02
C ILE A 656 4.02 4.68 13.70
N GLY A 657 4.63 5.18 14.79
CA GLY A 657 4.12 6.34 15.52
C GLY A 657 3.92 7.56 14.63
N LEU A 658 4.86 7.84 13.73
CA LEU A 658 4.74 8.91 12.74
C LEU A 658 3.70 8.62 11.65
N SER A 659 3.55 7.36 11.23
CA SER A 659 2.52 6.97 10.25
C SER A 659 1.10 7.11 10.83
N ILE A 660 0.89 6.69 12.09
CA ILE A 660 -0.35 6.88 12.84
C ILE A 660 -0.61 8.38 13.05
N LEU A 661 0.36 9.13 13.57
CA LEU A 661 0.23 10.57 13.81
C LEU A 661 -0.11 11.34 12.53
N ARG A 662 0.46 10.94 11.39
CA ARG A 662 0.16 11.53 10.08
C ARG A 662 -1.23 11.18 9.59
N LEU A 663 -1.71 9.95 9.80
CA LEU A 663 -3.07 9.52 9.48
C LEU A 663 -4.10 10.29 10.34
N ILE A 664 -3.87 10.40 11.65
CA ILE A 664 -4.69 11.21 12.57
C ILE A 664 -4.71 12.67 12.11
N ARG A 665 -3.53 13.28 11.85
CA ARG A 665 -3.41 14.66 11.35
C ARG A 665 -4.12 14.90 10.01
N HIS A 666 -4.31 13.87 9.19
CA HIS A 666 -5.09 13.95 7.97
C HIS A 666 -6.59 13.92 8.26
N SER A 667 -7.05 13.00 9.12
CA SER A 667 -8.45 12.85 9.53
C SER A 667 -9.02 14.06 10.30
N VAL A 668 -8.21 14.66 11.17
CA VAL A 668 -8.57 15.79 12.06
C VAL A 668 -8.79 17.12 11.31
N ARG A 669 -8.50 17.21 10.01
CA ARG A 669 -8.53 18.46 9.21
C ARG A 669 -9.77 18.54 8.30
N PRO A 670 -10.88 19.19 8.71
CA PRO A 670 -12.10 19.26 7.90
C PRO A 670 -11.91 20.10 6.62
N ARG A 671 -12.15 19.48 5.46
CA ARG A 671 -12.04 20.09 4.13
C ARG A 671 -13.27 20.87 3.70
N ILE A 672 -13.78 21.73 4.58
CA ILE A 672 -14.78 22.76 4.25
C ILE A 672 -14.37 23.49 2.95
N GLN A 673 -15.34 23.77 2.09
CA GLN A 673 -15.19 24.62 0.91
C GLN A 673 -16.21 25.74 0.96
N ILE A 674 -15.84 26.95 0.52
CA ILE A 674 -16.81 28.02 0.25
C ILE A 674 -17.37 27.77 -1.14
N LEU A 675 -18.69 27.86 -1.32
CA LEU A 675 -19.30 27.86 -2.64
C LEU A 675 -19.69 29.28 -3.05
N GLY A 676 -19.47 29.60 -4.33
CA GLY A 676 -20.06 30.77 -5.00
C GLY A 676 -20.64 30.36 -6.36
N ARG A 677 -21.46 31.21 -6.97
CA ARG A 677 -22.16 30.92 -8.23
C ARG A 677 -21.23 31.19 -9.41
N VAL A 678 -21.23 30.33 -10.43
CA VAL A 678 -20.50 30.61 -11.69
C VAL A 678 -21.32 31.59 -12.53
N PRO A 679 -20.75 32.74 -12.96
CA PRO A 679 -21.45 33.75 -13.76
C PRO A 679 -22.17 33.17 -14.98
N GLY A 680 -23.37 33.67 -15.26
CA GLY A 680 -24.21 33.19 -16.37
C GLY A 680 -24.84 31.81 -16.15
N THR A 681 -24.71 31.20 -14.96
CA THR A 681 -25.35 29.93 -14.63
C THR A 681 -26.16 30.01 -13.33
N THR A 682 -27.35 29.42 -13.32
CA THR A 682 -28.20 29.40 -12.11
C THR A 682 -27.77 28.33 -11.10
N ASN A 683 -27.32 27.16 -11.59
CA ASN A 683 -27.19 25.94 -10.78
C ASN A 683 -25.75 25.47 -10.54
N HIS A 684 -24.74 26.11 -11.13
CA HIS A 684 -23.34 25.69 -10.99
C HIS A 684 -22.64 26.48 -9.87
N PHE A 685 -22.19 25.74 -8.86
CA PHE A 685 -21.48 26.29 -7.70
C PHE A 685 -20.07 25.71 -7.60
N THR A 686 -19.07 26.57 -7.58
CA THR A 686 -17.63 26.22 -7.57
C THR A 686 -16.95 26.72 -6.29
N ASN A 687 -15.72 26.26 -6.04
CA ASN A 687 -14.99 26.56 -4.80
C ASN A 687 -14.31 27.92 -4.85
N ALA A 688 -14.81 28.88 -4.05
CA ALA A 688 -14.31 30.26 -4.04
C ALA A 688 -12.89 30.43 -3.44
N GLU A 689 -12.31 29.41 -2.80
CA GLU A 689 -10.90 29.43 -2.39
C GLU A 689 -9.92 29.00 -3.53
N HIS A 690 -10.43 28.64 -4.71
CA HIS A 690 -9.67 28.10 -5.85
C HIS A 690 -9.74 28.92 -7.15
N ASP A 691 -10.90 29.52 -7.47
CA ASP A 691 -11.11 30.31 -8.69
C ASP A 691 -11.89 31.60 -8.38
N PRO A 692 -11.29 32.55 -7.63
CA PRO A 692 -12.01 33.70 -7.08
C PRO A 692 -12.37 34.78 -8.13
N GLU A 693 -11.82 34.70 -9.34
CA GLU A 693 -12.02 35.71 -10.40
C GLU A 693 -13.25 35.39 -11.27
N ASN A 694 -13.70 34.14 -11.29
CA ASN A 694 -14.81 33.64 -12.11
C ASN A 694 -16.02 33.21 -11.26
N ILE A 695 -16.27 33.90 -10.15
CA ILE A 695 -17.29 33.55 -9.16
C ILE A 695 -18.07 34.80 -8.71
N GLU A 696 -19.38 34.67 -8.73
CA GLU A 696 -20.34 35.62 -8.17
C GLU A 696 -20.65 35.25 -6.70
N PHE A 697 -20.45 36.20 -5.80
CA PHE A 697 -20.87 36.10 -4.40
C PHE A 697 -22.28 36.67 -4.23
N ILE A 698 -23.16 35.91 -3.57
CA ILE A 698 -24.53 36.33 -3.29
C ILE A 698 -24.54 37.13 -1.99
N GLU A 699 -25.08 38.36 -2.03
CA GLU A 699 -25.16 39.25 -0.87
C GLU A 699 -25.97 38.63 0.28
N GLY A 700 -25.58 38.92 1.52
CA GLY A 700 -26.20 38.35 2.73
C GLY A 700 -25.91 36.86 2.98
N CYS A 701 -25.44 36.11 1.98
CA CYS A 701 -25.34 34.66 2.01
C CYS A 701 -23.89 34.14 2.13
N LEU A 702 -23.71 33.07 2.92
CA LEU A 702 -22.48 32.28 2.99
C LEU A 702 -22.79 30.80 2.76
N ILE A 703 -22.43 30.30 1.57
CA ILE A 703 -22.64 28.91 1.18
C ILE A 703 -21.40 28.08 1.52
N VAL A 704 -21.60 27.02 2.31
CA VAL A 704 -20.53 26.23 2.93
C VAL A 704 -20.73 24.76 2.61
N LYS A 705 -19.80 24.15 1.88
CA LYS A 705 -19.82 22.72 1.58
C LYS A 705 -18.98 21.92 2.58
N ILE A 706 -19.55 20.83 3.08
CA ILE A 706 -18.92 19.86 3.97
C ILE A 706 -18.76 18.54 3.19
N PRO A 707 -17.61 18.30 2.53
CA PRO A 707 -17.40 17.16 1.65
C PRO A 707 -16.91 15.89 2.38
N GLU A 708 -17.00 15.84 3.71
CA GLU A 708 -16.44 14.78 4.56
C GLU A 708 -17.40 14.43 5.72
N PRO A 709 -17.40 13.18 6.23
CA PRO A 709 -18.15 12.81 7.42
C PRO A 709 -17.70 13.58 8.66
N LEU A 710 -18.66 13.88 9.54
CA LEU A 710 -18.45 14.69 10.74
C LEU A 710 -18.24 13.82 11.96
N THR A 711 -17.14 14.07 12.67
CA THR A 711 -16.74 13.30 13.86
C THR A 711 -16.21 14.21 14.95
N PHE A 712 -16.19 13.74 16.19
CA PHE A 712 -15.58 14.45 17.33
C PHE A 712 -14.16 14.98 17.02
N ALA A 713 -13.42 14.28 16.16
CA ALA A 713 -12.06 14.59 15.78
C ALA A 713 -11.94 15.77 14.79
N ASN A 714 -13.00 16.12 14.05
CA ASN A 714 -12.96 17.19 13.04
C ASN A 714 -13.97 18.33 13.29
N THR A 715 -15.06 18.13 14.05
CA THR A 715 -16.07 19.17 14.31
C THR A 715 -15.57 20.33 15.18
N GLY A 716 -14.65 20.10 16.11
CA GLY A 716 -13.98 21.19 16.84
C GLY A 716 -13.19 22.12 15.91
N ASN A 717 -12.57 21.56 14.85
CA ASN A 717 -11.90 22.35 13.81
C ASN A 717 -12.89 22.98 12.81
N LEU A 718 -14.08 22.40 12.63
CA LEU A 718 -15.18 22.98 11.83
C LEU A 718 -15.59 24.33 12.42
N LYS A 719 -15.93 24.39 13.72
CA LYS A 719 -16.29 25.63 14.45
C LYS A 719 -15.25 26.74 14.26
N ASN A 720 -13.96 26.41 14.44
CA ASN A 720 -12.83 27.34 14.30
C ASN A 720 -12.46 27.72 12.86
N ARG A 721 -12.94 26.99 11.84
CA ARG A 721 -12.74 27.33 10.43
C ARG A 721 -13.94 28.09 9.86
N LEU A 722 -15.17 27.76 10.25
CA LEU A 722 -16.39 28.54 9.96
C LEU A 722 -16.21 30.00 10.41
N ARG A 723 -15.81 30.24 11.65
CA ARG A 723 -15.58 31.60 12.16
C ARG A 723 -14.59 32.42 11.31
N ARG A 724 -13.54 31.79 10.77
CA ARG A 724 -12.59 32.48 9.88
C ARG A 724 -13.15 32.74 8.47
N LEU A 725 -14.10 31.93 8.02
CA LEU A 725 -14.90 32.22 6.82
C LEU A 725 -15.85 33.40 7.07
N GLU A 726 -16.52 33.44 8.23
CA GLU A 726 -17.40 34.54 8.65
C GLU A 726 -16.67 35.89 8.77
N ASP A 727 -15.48 35.89 9.38
CA ASP A 727 -14.74 37.12 9.71
C ASP A 727 -13.82 37.61 8.56
N HIS A 728 -13.27 36.71 7.73
CA HIS A 728 -12.29 37.08 6.69
C HIS A 728 -12.58 36.54 5.29
N GLY A 729 -13.64 35.75 5.08
CA GLY A 729 -13.95 35.16 3.78
C GLY A 729 -12.99 34.06 3.30
N THR A 730 -12.01 33.62 4.09
CA THR A 730 -11.14 32.47 3.75
C THR A 730 -10.64 31.71 4.98
N GLY A 731 -10.58 30.39 4.87
CA GLY A 731 -10.04 29.49 5.89
C GLY A 731 -8.51 29.53 6.00
N LYS A 732 -7.84 30.29 5.13
CA LYS A 732 -6.38 30.54 5.17
C LYS A 732 -6.00 31.76 6.02
N ALA A 733 -6.96 32.62 6.39
CA ALA A 733 -6.71 33.82 7.17
C ALA A 733 -6.07 33.52 8.55
N HIS A 734 -5.14 34.39 8.97
CA HIS A 734 -4.49 34.31 10.27
C HIS A 734 -5.40 34.95 11.36
N PRO A 735 -5.62 34.32 12.53
CA PRO A 735 -6.58 34.81 13.54
C PRO A 735 -6.29 36.20 14.14
N ALA A 736 -5.09 36.75 13.94
CA ALA A 736 -4.72 38.09 14.40
C ALA A 736 -4.99 39.20 13.35
N LEU A 737 -5.53 38.87 12.18
CA LEU A 737 -6.03 39.88 11.24
C LEU A 737 -7.32 40.52 11.79
N PRO A 738 -7.59 41.80 11.50
CA PRO A 738 -8.89 42.38 11.75
C PRO A 738 -9.99 41.68 10.92
N ARG A 739 -11.23 41.80 11.37
CA ARG A 739 -12.40 41.35 10.60
C ARG A 739 -12.51 42.14 9.29
N VAL A 740 -12.61 41.43 8.17
CA VAL A 740 -12.69 42.01 6.81
C VAL A 740 -14.11 41.94 6.26
N ARG A 741 -14.82 40.83 6.47
CA ARG A 741 -16.19 40.61 6.00
C ARG A 741 -17.20 41.13 7.04
N ARG A 742 -18.04 42.10 6.67
CA ARG A 742 -19.06 42.69 7.57
C ARG A 742 -20.12 41.64 7.97
N ALA A 743 -20.76 41.84 9.13
CA ALA A 743 -21.81 40.95 9.62
C ALA A 743 -23.01 40.84 8.66
N GLU A 744 -23.33 41.94 7.98
CA GLU A 744 -24.34 42.05 6.91
C GLU A 744 -24.22 40.94 5.84
N HIS A 745 -23.01 40.44 5.57
CA HIS A 745 -22.77 39.42 4.53
C HIS A 745 -23.02 37.98 5.01
N ASN A 746 -23.43 37.79 6.27
CA ASN A 746 -23.56 36.48 6.92
C ASN A 746 -24.96 36.29 7.53
N GLN A 747 -25.99 36.98 7.03
CA GLN A 747 -27.39 36.87 7.48
C GLN A 747 -27.95 35.45 7.27
N ASN A 748 -27.58 34.82 6.15
CA ASN A 748 -28.00 33.47 5.78
C ASN A 748 -26.79 32.55 5.59
N ILE A 749 -26.85 31.34 6.15
CA ILE A 749 -25.82 30.32 5.99
C ILE A 749 -26.43 29.04 5.44
N ILE A 750 -25.85 28.54 4.35
CA ILE A 750 -26.35 27.37 3.60
C ILE A 750 -25.29 26.27 3.66
N PHE A 751 -25.61 25.14 4.28
CA PHE A 751 -24.72 23.98 4.40
C PHE A 751 -25.01 22.90 3.34
N ASP A 752 -24.13 22.73 2.35
CA ASP A 752 -24.13 21.57 1.45
C ASP A 752 -23.51 20.38 2.20
N VAL A 753 -24.36 19.53 2.76
CA VAL A 753 -24.00 18.36 3.58
C VAL A 753 -23.99 17.04 2.79
N HIS A 754 -24.01 17.09 1.45
CA HIS A 754 -23.93 15.89 0.60
C HIS A 754 -22.69 15.01 0.89
N GLY A 755 -21.62 15.58 1.44
CA GLY A 755 -20.41 14.81 1.83
C GLY A 755 -20.44 14.24 3.25
N VAL A 756 -21.46 14.55 4.06
CA VAL A 756 -21.62 14.06 5.44
C VAL A 756 -22.22 12.66 5.39
N THR A 757 -21.41 11.69 4.98
CA THR A 757 -21.81 10.27 4.85
C THR A 757 -22.03 9.58 6.20
N SER A 758 -21.44 10.13 7.27
CA SER A 758 -21.72 9.77 8.65
C SER A 758 -21.54 10.96 9.58
N LEU A 759 -22.18 10.86 10.74
CA LEU A 759 -22.15 11.82 11.84
C LEU A 759 -22.04 11.00 13.14
N ASP A 760 -21.13 11.34 14.05
CA ASP A 760 -21.10 10.77 15.40
C ASP A 760 -21.81 11.69 16.42
N GLY A 761 -22.19 11.15 17.59
CA GLY A 761 -23.02 11.87 18.57
C GLY A 761 -22.36 13.14 19.12
N ALA A 762 -21.04 13.12 19.34
CA ALA A 762 -20.30 14.31 19.78
C ALA A 762 -20.14 15.34 18.64
N GLY A 763 -20.02 14.87 17.39
CA GLY A 763 -20.07 15.71 16.19
C GLY A 763 -21.43 16.36 16.00
N ALA A 764 -22.52 15.63 16.25
CA ALA A 764 -23.89 16.16 16.25
C ALA A 764 -24.08 17.23 17.33
N GLN A 765 -23.59 17.01 18.56
CA GLN A 765 -23.61 18.02 19.61
C GLN A 765 -22.85 19.30 19.22
N VAL A 766 -21.63 19.19 18.67
CA VAL A 766 -20.86 20.37 18.23
C VAL A 766 -21.54 21.07 17.05
N LEU A 767 -22.22 20.35 16.16
CA LEU A 767 -23.02 20.94 15.09
C LEU A 767 -24.27 21.65 15.62
N ALA A 768 -24.94 21.07 16.61
CA ALA A 768 -26.06 21.69 17.32
C ALA A 768 -25.65 23.01 18.01
N GLU A 769 -24.51 23.04 18.71
CA GLU A 769 -23.93 24.28 19.26
C GLU A 769 -23.62 25.32 18.19
N ILE A 770 -23.19 24.90 16.99
CA ILE A 770 -22.92 25.80 15.87
C ILE A 770 -24.22 26.42 15.35
N VAL A 771 -25.26 25.62 15.14
CA VAL A 771 -26.60 26.10 14.70
C VAL A 771 -27.23 27.01 15.76
N GLU A 772 -27.21 26.60 17.03
CA GLU A 772 -27.72 27.42 18.14
C GLU A 772 -26.96 28.76 18.23
N SER A 773 -25.64 28.76 18.03
CA SER A 773 -24.81 29.97 17.97
C SER A 773 -25.03 30.84 16.73
N TYR A 774 -25.72 30.36 15.69
CA TYR A 774 -26.21 31.19 14.59
C TYR A 774 -27.59 31.77 14.89
N ARG A 775 -28.53 30.94 15.37
CA ARG A 775 -29.88 31.41 15.77
C ARG A 775 -29.83 32.47 16.88
N LYS A 776 -28.91 32.34 17.85
CA LYS A 776 -28.62 33.36 18.88
C LYS A 776 -28.02 34.67 18.35
N ARG A 777 -27.63 34.73 17.07
CA ARG A 777 -27.14 35.93 16.35
C ARG A 777 -28.12 36.39 15.26
N ASP A 778 -29.34 35.85 15.27
CA ASP A 778 -30.38 36.02 14.25
C ASP A 778 -29.92 35.68 12.82
N VAL A 779 -28.97 34.76 12.71
CA VAL A 779 -28.54 34.19 11.43
C VAL A 779 -29.43 33.00 11.09
N ARG A 780 -29.97 32.97 9.86
CA ARG A 780 -30.80 31.86 9.38
C ARG A 780 -29.91 30.75 8.81
N VAL A 781 -30.30 29.49 9.03
CA VAL A 781 -29.46 28.32 8.73
C VAL A 781 -30.26 27.31 7.91
N PHE A 782 -29.76 27.01 6.70
CA PHE A 782 -30.35 26.06 5.78
C PHE A 782 -29.41 24.88 5.57
N PHE A 783 -29.96 23.68 5.48
CA PHE A 783 -29.24 22.46 5.12
C PHE A 783 -29.71 21.98 3.75
N CYS A 784 -28.79 21.80 2.81
CA CYS A 784 -29.12 21.31 1.47
C CYS A 784 -28.40 20.00 1.15
N ARG A 785 -29.06 19.16 0.33
CA ARG A 785 -28.61 17.81 -0.04
C ARG A 785 -28.39 16.91 1.18
N VAL A 786 -29.29 16.99 2.14
CA VAL A 786 -29.29 16.14 3.34
C VAL A 786 -29.55 14.68 2.93
N PRO A 787 -28.84 13.70 3.50
CA PRO A 787 -29.17 12.29 3.33
C PRO A 787 -30.64 11.98 3.68
N SER A 788 -31.21 10.94 3.09
CA SER A 788 -32.63 10.59 3.23
C SER A 788 -33.07 10.36 4.68
N GLU A 789 -34.37 10.48 4.95
CA GLU A 789 -34.95 10.43 6.31
C GLU A 789 -34.60 9.14 7.08
N HIS A 790 -34.53 8.01 6.38
CA HIS A 790 -34.13 6.71 6.95
C HIS A 790 -32.62 6.59 7.26
N SER A 791 -31.80 7.57 6.87
CA SER A 791 -30.36 7.55 7.12
C SER A 791 -30.03 7.79 8.61
N PRO A 792 -28.96 7.19 9.14
CA PRO A 792 -28.52 7.45 10.52
C PRO A 792 -28.08 8.90 10.73
N VAL A 793 -27.71 9.62 9.66
CA VAL A 793 -27.39 11.05 9.70
C VAL A 793 -28.65 11.87 9.94
N TYR A 794 -29.70 11.68 9.14
CA TYR A 794 -30.97 12.42 9.33
C TYR A 794 -31.58 12.15 10.72
N GLN A 795 -31.59 10.89 11.16
CA GLN A 795 -32.04 10.55 12.51
C GLN A 795 -31.23 11.24 13.62
N LEU A 796 -29.94 11.53 13.41
CA LEU A 796 -29.13 12.30 14.35
C LEU A 796 -29.43 13.80 14.31
N PHE A 797 -29.70 14.36 13.12
CA PHE A 797 -30.16 15.76 12.99
C PHE A 797 -31.50 16.00 13.69
N ASP A 798 -32.41 15.04 13.59
CA ASP A 798 -33.71 15.02 14.28
C ASP A 798 -33.53 14.89 15.81
N LYS A 799 -32.90 13.81 16.27
CA LYS A 799 -32.69 13.51 17.71
C LYS A 799 -31.78 14.50 18.45
N SER A 800 -31.05 15.37 17.74
CA SER A 800 -30.27 16.48 18.34
C SER A 800 -30.97 17.83 18.29
N GLY A 801 -32.23 17.89 17.80
CA GLY A 801 -33.01 19.12 17.71
C GLY A 801 -32.54 20.10 16.64
N ILE A 802 -31.59 19.72 15.76
CA ILE A 802 -31.08 20.62 14.72
C ILE A 802 -32.18 20.98 13.73
N ILE A 803 -33.06 20.04 13.39
CA ILE A 803 -34.22 20.30 12.51
C ILE A 803 -35.15 21.34 13.15
N GLU A 804 -35.46 21.21 14.44
CA GLU A 804 -36.32 22.15 15.16
C GLU A 804 -35.68 23.54 15.26
N MET A 805 -34.40 23.63 15.68
CA MET A 805 -33.67 24.90 15.81
C MET A 805 -33.56 25.69 14.50
N CYS A 806 -33.54 25.02 13.35
CA CYS A 806 -33.53 25.68 12.04
C CYS A 806 -34.90 26.24 11.63
N GLY A 807 -36.00 25.91 12.32
CA GLY A 807 -37.35 26.26 11.87
C GLY A 807 -38.06 25.11 11.13
N GLY A 808 -37.71 23.87 11.45
CA GLY A 808 -38.32 22.65 10.92
C GLY A 808 -37.80 22.22 9.55
N THR A 809 -38.42 21.17 8.99
CA THR A 809 -38.03 20.53 7.72
C THR A 809 -38.07 21.47 6.51
N ARG A 810 -38.72 22.63 6.59
CA ARG A 810 -38.70 23.67 5.53
C ARG A 810 -37.30 24.22 5.23
N HIS A 811 -36.38 24.13 6.18
CA HIS A 811 -34.98 24.54 6.03
C HIS A 811 -34.07 23.41 5.52
N PHE A 812 -34.64 22.23 5.23
CA PHE A 812 -33.95 21.01 4.80
C PHE A 812 -34.34 20.71 3.34
N VAL A 813 -33.49 21.13 2.40
CA VAL A 813 -33.83 21.24 0.98
C VAL A 813 -32.95 20.34 0.08
N HIS A 814 -33.38 20.07 -1.14
CA HIS A 814 -32.66 19.16 -2.04
C HIS A 814 -31.52 19.84 -2.82
N SER A 815 -31.51 21.17 -2.94
CA SER A 815 -30.46 21.88 -3.68
C SER A 815 -30.00 23.21 -3.05
N VAL A 816 -28.83 23.70 -3.48
CA VAL A 816 -28.28 25.01 -3.09
C VAL A 816 -29.13 26.15 -3.67
N GLU A 817 -29.65 25.99 -4.89
CA GLU A 817 -30.56 26.94 -5.54
C GLU A 817 -31.87 27.10 -4.75
N GLU A 818 -32.45 25.99 -4.32
CA GLU A 818 -33.65 25.95 -3.49
C GLU A 818 -33.44 26.62 -2.12
N ALA A 819 -32.28 26.39 -1.49
CA ALA A 819 -31.89 27.11 -0.26
C ALA A 819 -31.82 28.63 -0.48
N LEU A 820 -31.18 29.07 -1.57
CA LEU A 820 -31.09 30.50 -1.91
C LEU A 820 -32.46 31.12 -2.18
N ARG A 821 -33.32 30.44 -2.95
CA ARG A 821 -34.69 30.88 -3.20
C ARG A 821 -35.52 30.99 -1.91
N MET A 822 -35.29 30.11 -0.94
CA MET A 822 -35.90 30.23 0.39
C MET A 822 -35.36 31.45 1.16
N THR A 823 -34.05 31.74 1.12
CA THR A 823 -33.50 32.96 1.76
C THR A 823 -34.09 34.25 1.19
N GLU A 824 -34.31 34.31 -0.13
CA GLU A 824 -34.96 35.43 -0.82
C GLU A 824 -36.44 35.56 -0.42
N LEU A 825 -37.18 34.43 -0.42
CA LEU A 825 -38.61 34.41 -0.11
C LEU A 825 -38.89 34.83 1.34
N GLU A 826 -38.09 34.36 2.30
CA GLU A 826 -38.21 34.78 3.70
C GLU A 826 -37.87 36.26 3.91
N ARG A 827 -36.83 36.77 3.23
CA ARG A 827 -36.50 38.21 3.25
C ARG A 827 -37.68 39.05 2.75
N LEU A 828 -38.32 38.66 1.64
CA LEU A 828 -39.52 39.33 1.13
C LEU A 828 -40.69 39.28 2.12
N THR A 829 -40.86 38.20 2.89
CA THR A 829 -41.90 38.15 3.95
C THR A 829 -41.59 39.01 5.17
N GLU A 830 -40.32 39.21 5.53
CA GLU A 830 -39.91 40.17 6.56
C GLU A 830 -40.10 41.61 6.08
N ASP A 831 -39.68 41.93 4.85
CA ASP A 831 -39.85 43.25 4.24
C ASP A 831 -41.35 43.63 4.21
N TRP A 832 -42.22 42.78 3.64
CA TRP A 832 -43.68 42.99 3.63
C TRP A 832 -44.32 42.99 5.03
N GLY A 833 -43.81 42.18 5.97
CA GLY A 833 -44.24 42.19 7.36
C GLY A 833 -43.95 43.54 8.04
N SER A 834 -42.80 44.14 7.74
CA SER A 834 -42.40 45.46 8.24
C SER A 834 -43.26 46.59 7.65
N GLU A 835 -43.57 46.54 6.35
CA GLU A 835 -44.43 47.53 5.68
C GLU A 835 -45.87 47.45 6.21
N ALA A 836 -46.42 46.25 6.42
CA ALA A 836 -47.73 46.05 7.02
C ALA A 836 -47.79 46.50 8.50
N GLY A 837 -46.71 46.28 9.26
CA GLY A 837 -46.56 46.76 10.64
C GLY A 837 -46.49 48.29 10.70
N SER A 838 -45.66 48.90 9.85
CA SER A 838 -45.53 50.35 9.70
C SER A 838 -46.86 51.01 9.31
N SER A 839 -47.54 50.45 8.30
CA SER A 839 -48.87 50.93 7.85
C SER A 839 -49.91 50.87 8.98
N ARG A 840 -49.89 49.83 9.81
CA ARG A 840 -50.73 49.74 11.01
C ARG A 840 -50.36 50.78 12.06
N ALA A 841 -49.07 50.96 12.37
CA ALA A 841 -48.61 51.96 13.33
C ALA A 841 -49.01 53.39 12.93
N VAL A 842 -48.90 53.74 11.65
CA VAL A 842 -49.38 55.02 11.10
C VAL A 842 -50.90 55.15 11.23
N SER A 843 -51.67 54.09 10.96
CA SER A 843 -53.14 54.11 11.14
C SER A 843 -53.57 54.29 12.61
N SER A 844 -52.80 53.77 13.57
CA SER A 844 -53.07 53.95 15.00
C SER A 844 -52.58 55.27 15.58
N GLY A 845 -51.85 56.09 14.82
CA GLY A 845 -51.43 57.44 15.20
C GLY A 845 -52.39 58.55 14.76
N LEU A 846 -53.55 58.18 14.19
CA LEU A 846 -54.54 59.08 13.58
C LEU A 846 -55.98 58.79 14.06
N ALA A 847 -56.12 58.24 15.28
CA ALA A 847 -57.38 57.90 15.94
C ALA A 847 -57.42 58.46 17.37
#